data_AF-A0A939ZZE7-F1
#
_entry.id   AF-A0A939ZZE7-F1
#
_cell.length_a   1.000
_cell.length_b   1.000
_cell.length_c   1.000
_cell.angle_alpha   90.00
_cell.angle_beta   90.00
_cell.angle_gamma   90.00
#
_symmetry.space_group_name_H-M   'P 1'
#
loop_
_entity.id
_entity.type
_entity.pdbx_description
1 polymer ?
#
loop_
_entity_poly.entity_id
_entity_poly.type
_entity_poly.pdbx_seq_one_letter_code
_entity_poly.pdbx_strand_id
1 'polypeptide(L)'
;MSKKLIALIAVLAMILSAVPAFPVSADPEADLIGTGSLILDTDPAGGYEGDYVVIYNPSTSAYTSYSTGNMTGLIETEADPYASVVGCDAVSDEPVRVDVDGLIARIDAERPKVDPPTAEKTSYNVGDIRTFTISNYSPGSSNLSFKCVAKGDHCYVWTPSQNVTNYYPLDVIDPTYPQLICDEFESNYALMNSSFGDHSNGSNGDGRVHLMFYNIDDGFQPGVSNSYVAGYFSSYDFSTNGLPMIHVDTYPCIYYVNTSGDVILRPENSFSVFCHEYQHLINYSQTGGMDSWLNECMSAAAEEICYPGSSVIPRIQSWENYYYSTNDDWLDPPHEFAYTPAYELHNGYSMYDWSNYLDYVLPLYSQVSLFSQYLFTHYGNPIFKTITQQYTVTDNCVSAIANATGANTPELVKNFRIALVANDYAAFDGEYGFVPQNGYDPEEYHNVANPYDLLAPVIFTGSSCTISGGGAITVKPIGGVYNPPSNASSSLVYIGVTRNLNTEPVSLEGIELSVDNATAYVGHTVSLSVIRTPYNANDYTVTWTSTNPAVATVTGSTRSAVVTGVSTGRTTIICRATDNITNNTYSAFASVNVLDFPTLDEALNVPGGTLHFTTSSGYPWEVNIDSSGRAYANSTNVGADSSSSSVQTTIQMQAGETISFEWSVSSESGYDKLKFYVNNTEQSGNISGNVPFTAVTYTAPSTGSYTFKWSYEKDYSVNSGSDMGYLDNVSYSGDPGVGFLAGDVDMDGDVDSADALMILRYAMGVISLTDEQILRAEVDGDGNITSADAIYVLRIALGIIG
;
A
#
# COMPACT_ATOMS: atom_id res chain seq x y z
N MET A 1 42.32 35.00 22.41
CA MET A 1 43.06 34.30 21.34
C MET A 1 44.29 33.62 21.91
N SER A 2 44.27 32.31 22.04
CA SER A 2 45.31 31.50 22.68
C SER A 2 45.58 30.26 21.83
N LYS A 3 46.85 29.87 21.77
CA LYS A 3 47.57 29.00 20.83
C LYS A 3 47.11 27.51 20.76
N LYS A 4 45.85 27.19 21.07
CA LYS A 4 45.29 25.82 20.96
C LYS A 4 44.61 25.51 19.61
N LEU A 5 44.38 26.50 18.73
CA LEU A 5 43.69 26.28 17.45
C LEU A 5 44.61 25.89 16.27
N ILE A 6 45.95 25.96 16.42
CA ILE A 6 46.91 25.65 15.34
C ILE A 6 47.46 24.21 15.44
N ALA A 7 47.27 23.52 16.56
CA ALA A 7 47.77 22.15 16.75
C ALA A 7 46.80 21.04 16.30
N LEU A 8 45.51 21.35 16.09
CA LEU A 8 44.52 20.33 15.70
C LEU A 8 44.40 20.13 14.18
N ILE A 9 44.86 21.10 13.37
CA ILE A 9 44.80 21.03 11.90
C ILE A 9 46.03 20.29 11.30
N ALA A 10 47.08 20.02 12.08
CA ALA A 10 48.31 19.37 11.60
C ALA A 10 48.38 17.85 11.83
N VAL A 11 47.44 17.24 12.58
CA VAL A 11 47.42 15.78 12.84
C VAL A 11 46.56 15.00 11.84
N LEU A 12 45.63 15.66 11.14
CA LEU A 12 44.75 14.99 10.17
C LEU A 12 45.34 14.83 8.76
N ALA A 13 46.55 15.33 8.48
CA ALA A 13 47.14 15.36 7.13
C ALA A 13 48.40 14.49 6.95
N MET A 14 48.79 13.65 7.92
CA MET A 14 50.02 12.83 7.85
C MET A 14 49.85 11.36 8.29
N ILE A 15 48.73 10.71 7.96
CA ILE A 15 48.65 9.24 7.96
C ILE A 15 48.01 8.76 6.66
N LEU A 16 48.57 9.21 5.54
CA LEU A 16 48.34 8.62 4.23
C LEU A 16 49.70 8.49 3.52
N SER A 17 50.42 7.40 3.79
CA SER A 17 51.31 6.71 2.85
C SER A 17 52.25 5.69 3.53
N ALA A 18 52.35 4.53 2.88
CA ALA A 18 53.38 3.50 2.98
C ALA A 18 53.19 2.33 3.99
N VAL A 19 52.57 1.25 3.51
CA VAL A 19 52.87 -0.15 3.90
C VAL A 19 52.96 -0.98 2.59
N PRO A 20 53.93 -1.90 2.43
CA PRO A 20 54.36 -2.42 1.13
C PRO A 20 53.45 -3.53 0.58
N ALA A 21 53.44 -3.64 -0.75
CA ALA A 21 52.73 -4.68 -1.50
C ALA A 21 53.31 -6.09 -1.21
N PHE A 22 52.42 -7.01 -0.84
CA PHE A 22 52.62 -8.45 -1.03
C PHE A 22 51.81 -8.89 -2.26
N PRO A 23 52.34 -9.77 -3.12
CA PRO A 23 51.59 -10.25 -4.27
C PRO A 23 50.60 -11.29 -3.78
N VAL A 24 49.32 -10.94 -3.76
CA VAL A 24 48.24 -11.93 -3.78
C VAL A 24 47.82 -12.03 -5.23
N SER A 25 47.98 -13.20 -5.84
CA SER A 25 47.35 -13.47 -7.13
C SER A 25 45.84 -13.35 -6.92
N ALA A 26 45.25 -12.32 -7.52
CA ALA A 26 43.82 -12.27 -7.70
C ALA A 26 43.46 -13.40 -8.67
N ASP A 27 42.82 -14.45 -8.15
CA ASP A 27 41.80 -15.11 -8.96
C ASP A 27 40.63 -14.12 -9.07
N PRO A 28 40.03 -13.93 -10.26
CA PRO A 28 38.82 -13.13 -10.41
C PRO A 28 37.67 -14.01 -9.93
N GLU A 29 37.42 -14.07 -8.62
CA GLU A 29 36.14 -14.58 -8.15
C GLU A 29 35.09 -13.50 -8.42
N ALA A 30 34.09 -13.86 -9.24
CA ALA A 30 32.89 -13.08 -9.49
C ALA A 30 32.25 -12.65 -8.17
N ASP A 31 31.61 -11.49 -8.14
CA ASP A 31 30.94 -10.94 -6.95
C ASP A 31 29.64 -11.72 -6.64
N LEU A 32 29.81 -13.00 -6.26
CA LEU A 32 28.74 -13.93 -5.92
C LEU A 32 28.23 -13.62 -4.52
N ILE A 33 26.97 -13.21 -4.41
CA ILE A 33 26.29 -13.04 -3.12
C ILE A 33 25.58 -14.36 -2.82
N GLY A 34 26.08 -15.13 -1.86
CA GLY A 34 25.51 -16.43 -1.46
C GLY A 34 24.86 -16.38 -0.09
N THR A 35 23.59 -16.82 0.01
CA THR A 35 22.92 -17.09 1.29
C THR A 35 21.97 -18.28 1.16
N GLY A 36 22.31 -19.42 1.78
CA GLY A 36 21.49 -20.63 1.65
C GLY A 36 21.45 -21.14 0.21
N SER A 37 20.38 -21.85 -0.15
CA SER A 37 20.24 -22.64 -1.38
C SER A 37 20.19 -21.84 -2.68
N LEU A 38 20.42 -20.53 -2.59
CA LEU A 38 20.32 -19.58 -3.67
C LEU A 38 21.62 -18.78 -3.80
N ILE A 39 22.20 -18.78 -5.00
CA ILE A 39 23.33 -17.91 -5.35
C ILE A 39 22.84 -16.93 -6.39
N LEU A 40 23.11 -15.64 -6.14
CA LEU A 40 22.85 -14.57 -7.09
C LEU A 40 24.15 -14.01 -7.63
N ASP A 41 24.23 -13.89 -8.96
CA ASP A 41 25.31 -13.20 -9.65
C ASP A 41 24.82 -11.91 -10.27
N THR A 42 25.43 -10.79 -9.88
CA THR A 42 25.13 -9.46 -10.41
C THR A 42 26.35 -8.81 -11.08
N ASP A 43 27.48 -9.53 -11.16
CA ASP A 43 28.72 -9.02 -11.71
C ASP A 43 28.75 -9.20 -13.24
N PRO A 44 28.88 -8.12 -14.03
CA PRO A 44 29.05 -8.24 -15.47
C PRO A 44 30.40 -8.84 -15.89
N ALA A 45 31.38 -8.98 -14.98
CA ALA A 45 32.73 -9.42 -15.30
C ALA A 45 32.79 -10.93 -15.62
N GLY A 46 32.79 -11.25 -16.91
CA GLY A 46 32.84 -12.65 -17.40
C GLY A 46 31.48 -13.17 -17.90
N GLY A 47 30.43 -12.37 -17.71
CA GLY A 47 29.03 -12.76 -17.96
C GLY A 47 28.35 -13.18 -16.66
N TYR A 48 27.02 -13.23 -16.69
CA TYR A 48 26.20 -13.54 -15.52
C TYR A 48 26.02 -15.05 -15.40
N GLU A 49 26.53 -15.64 -14.33
CA GLU A 49 26.52 -17.08 -14.06
C GLU A 49 25.24 -17.53 -13.34
N GLY A 50 24.67 -18.65 -13.78
CA GLY A 50 23.60 -19.33 -13.05
C GLY A 50 22.81 -20.33 -13.87
N ASP A 51 21.96 -21.10 -13.19
CA ASP A 51 20.98 -21.99 -13.83
C ASP A 51 19.99 -21.18 -14.68
N TYR A 52 19.66 -19.97 -14.21
CA TYR A 52 18.78 -19.02 -14.88
C TYR A 52 19.38 -17.61 -14.82
N VAL A 53 18.95 -16.74 -15.73
CA VAL A 53 19.26 -15.30 -15.67
C VAL A 53 17.96 -14.51 -15.82
N VAL A 54 17.66 -13.69 -14.81
CA VAL A 54 16.56 -12.73 -14.84
C VAL A 54 17.05 -11.45 -15.49
N ILE A 55 16.39 -11.03 -16.57
CA ILE A 55 16.67 -9.79 -17.29
C ILE A 55 15.53 -8.81 -17.01
N TYR A 56 15.83 -7.73 -16.30
CA TYR A 56 14.85 -6.81 -15.72
C TYR A 56 15.01 -5.38 -16.24
N ASN A 57 13.90 -4.67 -16.44
CA ASN A 57 13.88 -3.25 -16.75
C ASN A 57 13.52 -2.43 -15.48
N PRO A 58 14.48 -1.69 -14.89
CA PRO A 58 14.29 -0.94 -13.64
C PRO A 58 13.49 0.36 -13.81
N SER A 59 13.05 0.70 -15.02
CA SER A 59 12.22 1.89 -15.22
C SER A 59 10.88 1.74 -14.51
N THR A 60 10.49 2.78 -13.77
CA THR A 60 9.16 2.93 -13.16
C THR A 60 8.12 3.42 -14.16
N SER A 61 8.53 3.79 -15.38
CA SER A 61 7.62 4.18 -16.46
C SER A 61 7.30 2.98 -17.33
N ALA A 62 6.03 2.59 -17.39
CA ALA A 62 5.56 1.49 -18.22
C ALA A 62 5.93 1.62 -19.71
N TYR A 63 6.03 2.86 -20.21
CA TYR A 63 6.30 3.17 -21.62
C TYR A 63 7.79 3.22 -21.97
N THR A 64 8.67 3.06 -20.99
CA THR A 64 10.11 2.97 -21.23
C THR A 64 10.47 1.52 -21.48
N SER A 65 10.82 1.19 -22.73
CA SER A 65 11.18 -0.17 -23.10
C SER A 65 12.64 -0.30 -23.54
N TYR A 66 13.25 -1.43 -23.20
CA TYR A 66 14.64 -1.75 -23.51
C TYR A 66 14.74 -3.08 -24.27
N SER A 67 15.57 -3.13 -25.30
CA SER A 67 15.78 -4.36 -26.07
C SER A 67 16.87 -5.22 -25.44
N THR A 68 16.65 -6.54 -25.40
CA THR A 68 17.67 -7.53 -25.01
C THR A 68 18.72 -7.76 -26.11
N GLY A 69 18.57 -7.14 -27.28
CA GLY A 69 19.36 -7.50 -28.46
C GLY A 69 19.04 -8.91 -28.96
N ASN A 70 19.94 -9.48 -29.79
CA ASN A 70 19.75 -10.82 -30.33
C ASN A 70 20.41 -11.87 -29.42
N MET A 71 19.59 -12.71 -28.80
CA MET A 71 19.98 -13.75 -27.84
C MET A 71 20.20 -15.13 -28.50
N THR A 72 20.07 -15.22 -29.83
CA THR A 72 20.23 -16.50 -30.56
C THR A 72 21.58 -17.14 -30.27
N GLY A 73 21.57 -18.38 -29.77
CA GLY A 73 22.79 -19.12 -29.44
C GLY A 73 23.42 -18.74 -28.09
N LEU A 74 22.77 -17.89 -27.30
CA LEU A 74 23.16 -17.56 -25.92
C LEU A 74 22.28 -18.25 -24.87
N ILE A 75 21.06 -18.65 -25.26
CA ILE A 75 20.05 -19.22 -24.37
C ILE A 75 19.58 -20.57 -24.89
N GLU A 76 19.18 -21.45 -23.99
CA GLU A 76 18.51 -22.71 -24.34
C GLU A 76 17.15 -22.39 -24.97
N THR A 77 16.91 -22.95 -26.16
CA THR A 77 15.65 -22.79 -26.90
C THR A 77 14.81 -24.06 -26.91
N GLU A 78 15.35 -25.18 -26.40
CA GLU A 78 14.59 -26.39 -26.13
C GLU A 78 14.09 -26.30 -24.69
N ALA A 79 12.78 -26.49 -24.48
CA ALA A 79 12.22 -26.51 -23.14
C ALA A 79 12.90 -27.61 -22.31
N ASP A 80 13.30 -27.29 -21.08
CA ASP A 80 13.86 -28.26 -20.15
C ASP A 80 12.85 -29.42 -19.95
N PRO A 81 13.24 -30.70 -20.09
CA PRO A 81 12.36 -31.83 -19.78
C PRO A 81 11.87 -31.88 -18.32
N TYR A 82 12.46 -31.10 -17.40
CA TYR A 82 11.92 -30.91 -16.04
C TYR A 82 10.83 -29.81 -15.95
N ALA A 83 10.68 -28.98 -16.98
CA ALA A 83 9.53 -28.09 -17.14
C ALA A 83 8.31 -28.82 -17.75
N SER A 84 8.39 -30.14 -17.90
CA SER A 84 7.32 -30.99 -18.40
C SER A 84 7.17 -32.23 -17.53
N VAL A 85 6.21 -32.23 -16.62
CA VAL A 85 5.72 -33.47 -16.02
C VAL A 85 4.73 -34.12 -17.01
N VAL A 86 5.25 -35.17 -17.67
CA VAL A 86 4.66 -36.50 -17.99
C VAL A 86 3.65 -36.63 -19.17
N GLY A 87 3.06 -37.82 -19.39
CA GLY A 87 2.25 -38.29 -20.52
C GLY A 87 0.89 -38.94 -20.11
N CYS A 88 -0.16 -38.76 -20.92
CA CYS A 88 -1.51 -39.41 -20.98
C CYS A 88 -2.80 -38.55 -20.85
N ASP A 89 -3.84 -39.05 -21.53
CA ASP A 89 -5.03 -38.37 -22.06
C ASP A 89 -6.21 -38.15 -21.08
N ALA A 90 -6.81 -36.94 -21.10
CA ALA A 90 -8.25 -36.66 -21.31
C ALA A 90 -8.57 -35.17 -21.08
N VAL A 91 -9.61 -34.64 -21.74
CA VAL A 91 -10.10 -33.24 -21.62
C VAL A 91 -11.50 -33.27 -20.99
N SER A 92 -11.71 -32.46 -19.96
CA SER A 92 -12.96 -32.17 -19.26
C SER A 92 -13.68 -30.90 -19.75
N ASP A 93 -14.96 -30.80 -19.39
CA ASP A 93 -15.99 -29.84 -19.82
C ASP A 93 -16.18 -28.59 -18.90
N GLU A 94 -15.31 -28.30 -17.92
CA GLU A 94 -15.54 -27.17 -16.97
C GLU A 94 -14.93 -25.83 -17.42
N PRO A 95 -15.67 -24.69 -17.32
CA PRO A 95 -15.20 -23.39 -17.77
C PRO A 95 -14.33 -22.65 -16.74
N VAL A 96 -13.34 -21.88 -17.21
CA VAL A 96 -12.41 -21.11 -16.37
C VAL A 96 -13.08 -19.84 -15.85
N ARG A 97 -12.95 -19.59 -14.55
CA ARG A 97 -13.43 -18.35 -13.91
C ARG A 97 -12.52 -17.17 -14.30
N VAL A 98 -13.09 -16.13 -14.90
CA VAL A 98 -12.41 -14.85 -15.11
C VAL A 98 -13.03 -13.84 -14.17
N ASP A 99 -12.23 -13.37 -13.23
CA ASP A 99 -12.69 -12.46 -12.19
C ASP A 99 -12.81 -11.02 -12.68
N VAL A 100 -12.47 -10.73 -13.95
CA VAL A 100 -12.40 -9.35 -14.42
C VAL A 100 -12.87 -9.09 -15.85
N ASP A 101 -13.58 -7.98 -15.99
CA ASP A 101 -13.62 -7.20 -17.22
C ASP A 101 -12.60 -6.04 -17.18
N GLY A 102 -11.47 -6.22 -17.88
CA GLY A 102 -10.40 -5.21 -17.95
C GLY A 102 -10.83 -3.90 -18.62
N LEU A 103 -11.97 -3.87 -19.33
CA LEU A 103 -12.56 -2.65 -19.86
C LEU A 103 -13.26 -1.85 -18.75
N ILE A 104 -13.96 -2.51 -17.83
CA ILE A 104 -14.63 -1.85 -16.70
C ILE A 104 -13.60 -1.28 -15.73
N ALA A 105 -12.58 -2.05 -15.37
CA ALA A 105 -11.50 -1.58 -14.48
C ALA A 105 -10.79 -0.33 -15.03
N ARG A 106 -10.59 -0.26 -16.35
CA ARG A 106 -10.02 0.93 -17.02
C ARG A 106 -10.99 2.12 -17.03
N ILE A 107 -12.26 1.87 -17.33
CA ILE A 107 -13.29 2.92 -17.32
C ILE A 107 -13.44 3.51 -15.93
N ASP A 108 -13.38 2.68 -14.89
CA ASP A 108 -13.51 3.11 -13.50
C ASP A 108 -12.29 3.89 -13.00
N ALA A 109 -11.07 3.56 -13.46
CA ALA A 109 -9.87 4.34 -13.18
C ALA A 109 -9.91 5.76 -13.76
N GLU A 110 -10.62 5.95 -14.89
CA GLU A 110 -10.73 7.24 -15.59
C GLU A 110 -11.94 8.08 -15.14
N ARG A 111 -12.77 7.56 -14.23
CA ARG A 111 -14.02 8.19 -13.84
C ARG A 111 -13.91 8.97 -12.54
N PRO A 112 -14.20 10.27 -12.55
CA PRO A 112 -14.16 11.08 -11.33
C PRO A 112 -15.15 10.52 -10.30
N LYS A 113 -14.73 10.49 -9.04
CA LYS A 113 -15.58 10.17 -7.89
C LYS A 113 -16.80 11.09 -7.91
N VAL A 114 -17.99 10.50 -7.97
CA VAL A 114 -19.25 11.24 -7.85
C VAL A 114 -19.87 10.90 -6.51
N ASP A 115 -19.75 11.79 -5.53
CA ASP A 115 -20.54 11.74 -4.31
C ASP A 115 -21.83 12.56 -4.51
N PRO A 116 -23.02 11.93 -4.55
CA PRO A 116 -24.25 12.66 -4.78
C PRO A 116 -24.88 13.18 -3.46
N PRO A 117 -25.77 14.17 -3.54
CA PRO A 117 -26.22 14.97 -2.40
C PRO A 117 -27.08 14.19 -1.40
N THR A 118 -27.09 14.69 -0.16
CA THR A 118 -27.88 14.21 0.98
C THR A 118 -29.38 14.07 0.64
N ALA A 119 -29.85 12.82 0.51
CA ALA A 119 -31.26 12.44 0.57
C ALA A 119 -31.52 11.57 1.81
N GLU A 120 -32.79 11.33 2.15
CA GLU A 120 -33.14 10.39 3.21
C GLU A 120 -32.59 8.99 2.87
N LYS A 121 -31.76 8.45 3.77
CA LYS A 121 -31.13 7.14 3.64
C LYS A 121 -32.19 6.05 3.50
N THR A 122 -32.07 5.20 2.49
CA THR A 122 -33.08 4.16 2.22
C THR A 122 -32.62 2.83 2.83
N SER A 123 -33.31 2.37 3.88
CA SER A 123 -33.14 1.02 4.43
C SER A 123 -34.18 0.08 3.83
N TYR A 124 -33.82 -1.18 3.61
CA TYR A 124 -34.67 -2.19 3.00
C TYR A 124 -34.95 -3.35 3.97
N ASN A 125 -36.06 -4.03 3.75
CA ASN A 125 -36.43 -5.27 4.43
C ASN A 125 -36.46 -6.42 3.42
N VAL A 126 -36.27 -7.64 3.93
CA VAL A 126 -36.44 -8.86 3.12
C VAL A 126 -37.84 -8.87 2.52
N GLY A 127 -37.91 -9.08 1.20
CA GLY A 127 -39.13 -9.03 0.40
C GLY A 127 -39.36 -7.71 -0.33
N ASP A 128 -38.66 -6.62 0.01
CA ASP A 128 -38.75 -5.35 -0.71
C ASP A 128 -38.26 -5.51 -2.15
N ILE A 129 -38.94 -4.84 -3.08
CA ILE A 129 -38.61 -4.86 -4.50
C ILE A 129 -38.17 -3.45 -4.93
N ARG A 130 -37.04 -3.37 -5.63
CA ARG A 130 -36.53 -2.13 -6.21
C ARG A 130 -36.01 -2.35 -7.62
N THR A 131 -36.22 -1.36 -8.48
CA THR A 131 -35.58 -1.32 -9.80
C THR A 131 -34.22 -0.65 -9.69
N PHE A 132 -33.20 -1.34 -10.18
CA PHE A 132 -31.82 -0.89 -10.26
C PHE A 132 -31.44 -0.62 -11.71
N THR A 133 -30.56 0.36 -11.91
CA THR A 133 -29.88 0.56 -13.19
C THR A 133 -28.66 -0.36 -13.23
N ILE A 134 -28.54 -1.18 -14.28
CA ILE A 134 -27.41 -2.08 -14.51
C ILE A 134 -26.86 -1.75 -15.89
N SER A 135 -25.64 -1.24 -15.95
CA SER A 135 -25.07 -0.69 -17.19
C SER A 135 -24.40 -1.70 -18.09
N ASN A 136 -23.63 -2.62 -17.49
CA ASN A 136 -22.91 -3.66 -18.19
C ASN A 136 -23.53 -5.02 -17.88
N TYR A 137 -23.44 -5.96 -18.81
CA TYR A 137 -23.82 -7.36 -18.59
C TYR A 137 -25.24 -7.60 -18.03
N SER A 138 -26.19 -6.70 -18.28
CA SER A 138 -27.58 -6.90 -17.87
C SER A 138 -28.24 -7.97 -18.76
N PRO A 139 -28.83 -9.04 -18.20
CA PRO A 139 -29.45 -10.12 -18.98
C PRO A 139 -30.76 -9.72 -19.68
N GLY A 140 -31.17 -8.45 -19.60
CA GLY A 140 -32.35 -7.94 -20.27
C GLY A 140 -32.28 -6.43 -20.49
N SER A 141 -33.08 -5.66 -19.74
CA SER A 141 -33.06 -4.21 -19.83
C SER A 141 -32.03 -3.60 -18.87
N SER A 142 -31.51 -2.43 -19.23
CA SER A 142 -30.63 -1.63 -18.35
C SER A 142 -31.28 -1.19 -17.03
N ASN A 143 -32.59 -1.37 -16.89
CA ASN A 143 -33.31 -1.20 -15.64
C ASN A 143 -33.97 -2.53 -15.27
N LEU A 144 -33.57 -3.12 -14.15
CA LEU A 144 -34.04 -4.44 -13.72
C LEU A 144 -34.59 -4.39 -12.30
N SER A 145 -35.74 -5.05 -12.08
CA SER A 145 -36.32 -5.16 -10.75
C SER A 145 -35.70 -6.32 -9.98
N PHE A 146 -35.17 -6.02 -8.80
CA PHE A 146 -34.60 -6.97 -7.85
C PHE A 146 -35.44 -7.02 -6.57
N LYS A 147 -35.45 -8.19 -5.93
CA LYS A 147 -36.05 -8.44 -4.62
C LYS A 147 -34.93 -8.63 -3.59
N CYS A 148 -35.05 -7.98 -2.44
CA CYS A 148 -34.18 -8.23 -1.30
C CYS A 148 -34.52 -9.61 -0.72
N VAL A 149 -33.56 -10.53 -0.72
CA VAL A 149 -33.74 -11.92 -0.30
C VAL A 149 -33.06 -12.24 1.04
N ALA A 150 -32.05 -11.46 1.44
CA ALA A 150 -31.46 -11.51 2.78
C ALA A 150 -30.96 -10.13 3.20
N LYS A 151 -30.78 -9.95 4.51
CA LYS A 151 -30.30 -8.71 5.15
C LYS A 151 -29.41 -9.07 6.33
N GLY A 152 -28.19 -8.56 6.31
CA GLY A 152 -27.24 -8.62 7.42
C GLY A 152 -27.08 -7.27 8.10
N ASP A 153 -26.06 -7.14 8.95
CA ASP A 153 -25.73 -5.87 9.60
C ASP A 153 -25.03 -4.92 8.62
N HIS A 154 -24.26 -5.45 7.68
CA HIS A 154 -23.43 -4.73 6.72
C HIS A 154 -23.79 -5.03 5.25
N CYS A 155 -24.74 -5.91 4.95
CA CYS A 155 -25.14 -6.19 3.57
C CYS A 155 -26.65 -6.39 3.33
N TYR A 156 -27.03 -6.27 2.07
CA TYR A 156 -28.29 -6.72 1.49
C TYR A 156 -27.99 -7.68 0.32
N VAL A 157 -28.67 -8.82 0.29
CA VAL A 157 -28.62 -9.74 -0.86
C VAL A 157 -29.82 -9.49 -1.76
N TRP A 158 -29.55 -9.25 -3.05
CA TRP A 158 -30.55 -8.95 -4.07
C TRP A 158 -30.50 -9.97 -5.19
N THR A 159 -31.67 -10.31 -5.73
CA THR A 159 -31.77 -11.14 -6.92
C THR A 159 -32.96 -10.74 -7.79
N PRO A 160 -33.01 -11.04 -9.11
CA PRO A 160 -34.09 -10.58 -9.97
C PRO A 160 -35.46 -10.98 -9.42
N SER A 161 -36.39 -10.02 -9.37
CA SER A 161 -37.73 -10.26 -8.81
C SER A 161 -38.61 -11.13 -9.72
N GLN A 162 -38.18 -11.31 -10.97
CA GLN A 162 -38.85 -12.13 -11.96
C GLN A 162 -38.02 -13.39 -12.23
N ASN A 163 -38.71 -14.53 -12.28
CA ASN A 163 -38.11 -15.79 -12.72
C ASN A 163 -38.30 -15.96 -14.23
N VAL A 164 -37.49 -15.24 -15.00
CA VAL A 164 -37.44 -15.31 -16.47
C VAL A 164 -36.25 -16.17 -16.86
N THR A 165 -36.36 -16.87 -17.99
CA THR A 165 -35.22 -17.57 -18.60
C THR A 165 -34.02 -16.63 -18.69
N ASN A 166 -32.83 -17.15 -18.35
CA ASN A 166 -31.55 -16.42 -18.36
C ASN A 166 -31.31 -15.44 -17.19
N TYR A 167 -32.14 -15.42 -16.12
CA TYR A 167 -31.92 -14.54 -14.95
C TYR A 167 -31.39 -15.25 -13.71
N TYR A 168 -31.64 -16.56 -13.61
CA TYR A 168 -31.24 -17.45 -12.51
C TYR A 168 -31.30 -16.82 -11.10
N PRO A 169 -32.50 -16.46 -10.58
CA PRO A 169 -32.60 -15.86 -9.26
C PRO A 169 -32.10 -16.78 -8.14
N LEU A 170 -31.30 -16.23 -7.23
CA LEU A 170 -30.58 -16.98 -6.20
C LEU A 170 -31.51 -17.79 -5.28
N ASP A 171 -32.63 -17.20 -4.87
CA ASP A 171 -33.62 -17.86 -4.00
C ASP A 171 -34.46 -18.92 -4.73
N VAL A 172 -34.45 -18.91 -6.07
CA VAL A 172 -35.07 -19.94 -6.91
C VAL A 172 -34.10 -21.10 -7.15
N ILE A 173 -32.79 -20.81 -7.27
CA ILE A 173 -31.74 -21.84 -7.36
C ILE A 173 -31.78 -22.69 -6.08
N ASP A 174 -31.65 -22.05 -4.91
CA ASP A 174 -31.84 -22.69 -3.62
C ASP A 174 -32.27 -21.64 -2.57
N PRO A 175 -33.37 -21.88 -1.82
CA PRO A 175 -33.88 -20.92 -0.85
C PRO A 175 -32.95 -20.69 0.36
N THR A 176 -31.91 -21.52 0.57
CA THR A 176 -30.93 -21.37 1.66
C THR A 176 -29.76 -20.47 1.28
N TYR A 177 -29.45 -20.32 -0.01
CA TYR A 177 -28.28 -19.57 -0.47
C TYR A 177 -28.29 -18.09 -0.13
N PRO A 178 -29.42 -17.35 -0.16
CA PRO A 178 -29.42 -15.94 0.23
C PRO A 178 -28.90 -15.69 1.64
N GLN A 179 -29.28 -16.53 2.62
CA GLN A 179 -28.81 -16.37 3.99
C GLN A 179 -27.36 -16.84 4.15
N LEU A 180 -26.98 -17.93 3.49
CA LEU A 180 -25.60 -18.42 3.48
C LEU A 180 -24.62 -17.34 3.00
N ILE A 181 -24.91 -16.73 1.84
CA ILE A 181 -24.11 -15.64 1.28
C ILE A 181 -24.08 -14.41 2.19
N CYS A 182 -25.23 -14.07 2.78
CA CYS A 182 -25.31 -12.98 3.73
C CYS A 182 -24.38 -13.22 4.93
N ASP A 183 -24.48 -14.40 5.56
CA ASP A 183 -23.66 -14.75 6.72
C ASP A 183 -22.16 -14.78 6.37
N GLU A 184 -21.81 -15.25 5.17
CA GLU A 184 -20.43 -15.30 4.69
C GLU A 184 -19.85 -13.92 4.37
N PHE A 185 -20.66 -12.99 3.86
CA PHE A 185 -20.19 -11.61 3.70
C PHE A 185 -19.95 -10.95 5.07
N GLU A 186 -20.85 -11.17 6.03
CA GLU A 186 -20.73 -10.62 7.39
C GLU A 186 -19.50 -11.17 8.14
N SER A 187 -19.13 -12.44 7.92
CA SER A 187 -17.94 -13.05 8.52
C SER A 187 -16.64 -12.37 8.06
N ASN A 188 -16.59 -11.91 6.81
CA ASN A 188 -15.42 -11.31 6.19
C ASN A 188 -15.37 -9.78 6.28
N TYR A 189 -16.49 -9.11 6.55
CA TYR A 189 -16.60 -7.64 6.52
C TYR A 189 -15.53 -6.94 7.38
N ALA A 190 -15.37 -7.36 8.64
CA ALA A 190 -14.41 -6.75 9.55
C ALA A 190 -12.96 -6.95 9.09
N LEU A 191 -12.64 -8.15 8.56
CA LEU A 191 -11.32 -8.46 8.04
C LEU A 191 -11.02 -7.56 6.83
N MET A 192 -11.93 -7.53 5.85
CA MET A 192 -11.83 -6.69 4.64
C MET A 192 -11.58 -5.21 4.97
N ASN A 193 -12.37 -4.63 5.88
CA ASN A 193 -12.22 -3.22 6.23
C ASN A 193 -10.93 -2.93 7.00
N SER A 194 -10.46 -3.89 7.82
CA SER A 194 -9.17 -3.79 8.51
C SER A 194 -7.98 -3.90 7.53
N SER A 195 -8.13 -4.72 6.49
CA SER A 195 -7.11 -5.00 5.47
C SER A 195 -6.98 -3.92 4.41
N PHE A 196 -8.08 -3.29 4.00
CA PHE A 196 -8.11 -2.42 2.82
C PHE A 196 -8.70 -1.03 3.09
N GLY A 197 -9.52 -0.87 4.13
CA GLY A 197 -10.24 0.37 4.44
C GLY A 197 -11.75 0.27 4.21
N ASP A 198 -12.44 1.40 4.28
CA ASP A 198 -13.91 1.44 4.29
C ASP A 198 -14.47 1.84 2.92
N HIS A 199 -15.70 1.41 2.62
CA HIS A 199 -16.43 1.83 1.43
C HIS A 199 -17.26 3.10 1.68
N SER A 200 -17.55 3.84 0.59
CA SER A 200 -18.50 4.95 0.60
C SER A 200 -19.93 4.41 0.71
N ASN A 201 -20.79 5.18 1.37
CA ASN A 201 -22.21 4.87 1.49
C ASN A 201 -23.02 5.24 0.23
N GLY A 202 -22.42 5.96 -0.73
CA GLY A 202 -23.17 6.59 -1.81
C GLY A 202 -24.20 7.60 -1.30
N SER A 203 -25.00 8.17 -2.19
CA SER A 203 -26.01 9.19 -1.82
C SER A 203 -27.27 8.67 -1.14
N ASN A 204 -27.59 7.39 -1.35
CA ASN A 204 -28.84 6.77 -0.92
C ASN A 204 -28.63 5.65 0.12
N GLY A 205 -27.38 5.31 0.46
CA GLY A 205 -27.08 4.14 1.30
C GLY A 205 -27.27 4.36 2.78
N ASP A 206 -27.54 3.26 3.49
CA ASP A 206 -27.73 3.21 4.93
C ASP A 206 -26.52 2.63 5.70
N GLY A 207 -25.41 2.37 5.01
CA GLY A 207 -24.23 1.70 5.55
C GLY A 207 -24.00 0.30 4.99
N ARG A 208 -25.01 -0.32 4.37
CA ARG A 208 -24.91 -1.70 3.87
C ARG A 208 -24.53 -1.79 2.41
N VAL A 209 -23.71 -2.79 2.07
CA VAL A 209 -23.34 -3.15 0.70
C VAL A 209 -24.46 -3.95 0.03
N HIS A 210 -24.77 -3.64 -1.23
CA HIS A 210 -25.78 -4.31 -2.03
C HIS A 210 -25.13 -5.40 -2.90
N LEU A 211 -25.30 -6.66 -2.50
CA LEU A 211 -24.79 -7.83 -3.20
C LEU A 211 -25.82 -8.27 -4.26
N MET A 212 -25.50 -8.06 -5.54
CA MET A 212 -26.42 -8.27 -6.66
C MET A 212 -26.14 -9.62 -7.33
N PHE A 213 -26.98 -10.63 -7.08
CA PHE A 213 -26.84 -11.99 -7.65
C PHE A 213 -27.83 -12.22 -8.80
N TYR A 214 -27.30 -12.38 -10.01
CA TYR A 214 -28.05 -12.67 -11.23
C TYR A 214 -27.12 -13.25 -12.30
N ASN A 215 -27.68 -13.70 -13.42
CA ASN A 215 -26.90 -14.15 -14.56
C ASN A 215 -26.22 -12.98 -15.28
N ILE A 216 -24.90 -12.87 -15.20
CA ILE A 216 -24.15 -11.84 -15.90
C ILE A 216 -24.14 -12.18 -17.40
N ASP A 217 -24.64 -11.27 -18.25
CA ASP A 217 -24.78 -11.51 -19.70
C ASP A 217 -23.45 -11.29 -20.46
N ASP A 218 -22.47 -12.12 -20.15
CA ASP A 218 -21.10 -12.09 -20.69
C ASP A 218 -20.93 -12.89 -21.99
N GLY A 219 -22.02 -13.48 -22.49
CA GLY A 219 -22.02 -14.32 -23.68
C GLY A 219 -21.50 -15.75 -23.46
N PHE A 220 -21.35 -16.20 -22.21
CA PHE A 220 -20.96 -17.57 -21.88
C PHE A 220 -21.91 -18.60 -22.51
N GLN A 221 -21.32 -19.61 -23.15
CA GLN A 221 -22.04 -20.74 -23.76
C GLN A 221 -21.44 -22.07 -23.28
N PRO A 222 -22.24 -22.95 -22.66
CA PRO A 222 -21.76 -24.25 -22.19
C PRO A 222 -21.14 -25.08 -23.31
N GLY A 223 -19.93 -25.62 -23.07
CA GLY A 223 -19.18 -26.43 -24.03
C GLY A 223 -18.63 -25.65 -25.24
N VAL A 224 -18.71 -24.32 -25.24
CA VAL A 224 -18.18 -23.44 -26.30
C VAL A 224 -17.25 -22.37 -25.73
N SER A 225 -17.65 -21.73 -24.63
CA SER A 225 -16.86 -20.71 -23.96
C SER A 225 -15.88 -21.35 -22.97
N ASN A 226 -14.61 -20.95 -23.05
CA ASN A 226 -13.58 -21.41 -22.13
C ASN A 226 -13.51 -20.58 -20.84
N SER A 227 -14.21 -19.44 -20.79
CA SER A 227 -14.23 -18.56 -19.62
C SER A 227 -15.51 -17.73 -19.52
N TYR A 228 -15.76 -17.15 -18.33
CA TYR A 228 -16.91 -16.31 -18.01
C TYR A 228 -16.54 -15.24 -16.94
N VAL A 229 -17.30 -14.15 -16.88
CA VAL A 229 -17.15 -13.07 -15.88
C VAL A 229 -17.86 -13.46 -14.58
N ALA A 230 -17.08 -13.70 -13.53
CA ALA A 230 -17.62 -14.22 -12.26
C ALA A 230 -18.29 -13.14 -11.39
N GLY A 231 -17.82 -11.91 -11.49
CA GLY A 231 -18.30 -10.76 -10.78
C GLY A 231 -17.77 -9.47 -11.42
N TYR A 232 -18.33 -8.35 -10.98
CA TYR A 232 -17.73 -7.04 -11.24
C TYR A 232 -18.22 -5.99 -10.25
N PHE A 233 -17.37 -4.99 -10.02
CA PHE A 233 -17.75 -3.68 -9.53
C PHE A 233 -17.88 -2.70 -10.70
N SER A 234 -18.82 -1.75 -10.61
CA SER A 234 -18.89 -0.64 -11.56
C SER A 234 -19.18 0.67 -10.85
N SER A 235 -18.29 1.64 -11.04
CA SER A 235 -18.51 3.04 -10.60
C SER A 235 -19.78 3.64 -11.21
N TYR A 236 -20.22 3.18 -12.40
CA TYR A 236 -21.45 3.64 -13.02
C TYR A 236 -22.68 3.17 -12.25
N ASP A 237 -22.73 1.88 -11.94
CA ASP A 237 -23.88 1.29 -11.26
C ASP A 237 -23.95 1.84 -9.84
N PHE A 238 -22.80 1.99 -9.16
CA PHE A 238 -22.67 2.70 -7.89
C PHE A 238 -23.28 4.12 -7.94
N SER A 239 -22.81 4.95 -8.87
CA SER A 239 -23.20 6.37 -8.93
C SER A 239 -24.65 6.58 -9.39
N THR A 240 -25.12 5.80 -10.36
CA THR A 240 -26.49 5.92 -10.89
C THR A 240 -27.55 5.42 -9.91
N ASN A 241 -27.25 4.39 -9.13
CA ASN A 241 -28.16 3.92 -8.08
C ASN A 241 -27.96 4.65 -6.74
N GLY A 242 -26.82 5.32 -6.57
CA GLY A 242 -26.41 6.03 -5.36
C GLY A 242 -26.12 5.09 -4.19
N LEU A 243 -25.61 3.89 -4.45
CA LEU A 243 -25.44 2.84 -3.43
C LEU A 243 -24.15 2.04 -3.62
N PRO A 244 -23.50 1.61 -2.51
CA PRO A 244 -22.43 0.64 -2.54
C PRO A 244 -22.97 -0.69 -3.05
N MET A 245 -22.54 -1.12 -4.23
CA MET A 245 -23.05 -2.33 -4.84
C MET A 245 -21.97 -3.08 -5.62
N ILE A 246 -22.07 -4.40 -5.59
CA ILE A 246 -21.21 -5.32 -6.34
C ILE A 246 -22.07 -6.39 -6.99
N HIS A 247 -21.60 -6.91 -8.12
CA HIS A 247 -22.34 -7.82 -8.98
C HIS A 247 -21.64 -9.16 -9.00
N VAL A 248 -22.41 -10.24 -8.82
CA VAL A 248 -21.90 -11.60 -8.78
C VAL A 248 -22.75 -12.46 -9.69
N ASP A 249 -22.06 -13.22 -10.55
CA ASP A 249 -22.71 -14.12 -11.46
C ASP A 249 -23.36 -15.30 -10.72
N THR A 250 -24.50 -15.74 -11.25
CA THR A 250 -25.18 -16.96 -10.77
C THR A 250 -25.01 -18.11 -11.75
N TYR A 251 -24.72 -17.86 -13.03
CA TYR A 251 -24.54 -18.89 -14.05
C TYR A 251 -23.40 -18.53 -15.02
N PRO A 252 -22.29 -19.30 -15.05
CA PRO A 252 -22.12 -20.63 -14.44
C PRO A 252 -21.57 -20.62 -13.00
N CYS A 253 -21.34 -19.46 -12.37
CA CYS A 253 -20.59 -19.39 -11.10
C CYS A 253 -21.15 -20.27 -9.97
N ILE A 254 -22.46 -20.16 -9.69
CA ILE A 254 -23.15 -20.88 -8.60
C ILE A 254 -23.95 -22.07 -9.12
N TYR A 255 -24.69 -21.85 -10.21
CA TYR A 255 -25.53 -22.84 -10.86
C TYR A 255 -24.97 -23.07 -12.25
N TYR A 256 -24.61 -24.31 -12.57
CA TYR A 256 -24.10 -24.67 -13.89
C TYR A 256 -24.78 -25.94 -14.40
N VAL A 257 -25.00 -26.00 -15.71
CA VAL A 257 -25.50 -27.20 -16.38
C VAL A 257 -24.46 -27.59 -17.42
N ASN A 258 -23.81 -28.74 -17.21
CA ASN A 258 -22.76 -29.21 -18.11
C ASN A 258 -23.33 -29.69 -19.46
N THR A 259 -22.44 -30.02 -20.41
CA THR A 259 -22.82 -30.51 -21.75
C THR A 259 -23.64 -31.80 -21.73
N SER A 260 -23.49 -32.60 -20.66
CA SER A 260 -24.21 -33.85 -20.41
C SER A 260 -25.59 -33.65 -19.78
N GLY A 261 -25.92 -32.41 -19.37
CA GLY A 261 -27.18 -32.04 -18.75
C GLY A 261 -27.22 -32.20 -17.23
N ASP A 262 -26.08 -32.46 -16.58
CA ASP A 262 -26.00 -32.53 -15.12
C ASP A 262 -25.99 -31.13 -14.52
N VAL A 263 -26.72 -30.98 -13.41
CA VAL A 263 -26.79 -29.74 -12.64
C VAL A 263 -25.70 -29.76 -11.56
N ILE A 264 -24.87 -28.73 -11.55
CA ILE A 264 -23.80 -28.50 -10.60
C ILE A 264 -24.14 -27.24 -9.80
N LEU A 265 -24.07 -27.34 -8.46
CA LEU A 265 -24.36 -26.25 -7.53
C LEU A 265 -23.15 -26.01 -6.63
N ARG A 266 -22.63 -24.78 -6.62
CA ARG A 266 -21.39 -24.38 -5.92
C ARG A 266 -21.51 -22.95 -5.36
N PRO A 267 -22.34 -22.70 -4.34
CA PRO A 267 -22.43 -21.36 -3.73
C PRO A 267 -21.06 -20.85 -3.23
N GLU A 268 -20.17 -21.74 -2.80
CA GLU A 268 -18.81 -21.45 -2.35
C GLU A 268 -17.94 -20.78 -3.42
N ASN A 269 -18.20 -21.01 -4.70
CA ASN A 269 -17.47 -20.32 -5.78
C ASN A 269 -17.66 -18.81 -5.74
N SER A 270 -18.79 -18.33 -5.20
CA SER A 270 -19.10 -16.90 -5.11
C SER A 270 -18.39 -16.18 -3.97
N PHE A 271 -17.80 -16.93 -3.02
CA PHE A 271 -17.30 -16.39 -1.77
C PHE A 271 -16.06 -15.52 -1.97
N SER A 272 -15.07 -16.02 -2.69
CA SER A 272 -13.90 -15.20 -3.05
C SER A 272 -14.27 -14.11 -4.07
N VAL A 273 -15.28 -14.33 -4.94
CA VAL A 273 -15.76 -13.31 -5.90
C VAL A 273 -16.19 -12.05 -5.16
N PHE A 274 -17.14 -12.15 -4.23
CA PHE A 274 -17.65 -10.94 -3.62
C PHE A 274 -16.59 -10.23 -2.76
N CYS A 275 -15.58 -10.93 -2.24
CA CYS A 275 -14.45 -10.31 -1.57
C CYS A 275 -13.59 -9.52 -2.56
N HIS A 276 -13.30 -10.10 -3.73
CA HIS A 276 -12.62 -9.42 -4.83
C HIS A 276 -13.37 -8.14 -5.24
N GLU A 277 -14.67 -8.25 -5.54
CA GLU A 277 -15.46 -7.08 -5.97
C GLU A 277 -15.67 -6.05 -4.87
N TYR A 278 -15.80 -6.51 -3.62
CA TYR A 278 -15.89 -5.59 -2.48
C TYR A 278 -14.60 -4.81 -2.30
N GLN A 279 -13.45 -5.42 -2.59
CA GLN A 279 -12.16 -4.74 -2.59
C GLN A 279 -12.13 -3.61 -3.64
N HIS A 280 -12.62 -3.86 -4.86
CA HIS A 280 -12.76 -2.80 -5.86
C HIS A 280 -13.64 -1.64 -5.38
N LEU A 281 -14.78 -1.93 -4.75
CA LEU A 281 -15.65 -0.91 -4.17
C LEU A 281 -14.92 -0.10 -3.09
N ILE A 282 -14.16 -0.74 -2.19
CA ILE A 282 -13.35 -0.06 -1.17
C ILE A 282 -12.31 0.84 -1.86
N ASN A 283 -11.55 0.29 -2.81
CA ASN A 283 -10.54 1.06 -3.55
C ASN A 283 -11.15 2.29 -4.20
N TYR A 284 -12.21 2.12 -4.99
CA TYR A 284 -12.89 3.25 -5.64
C TYR A 284 -13.38 4.29 -4.62
N SER A 285 -13.90 3.84 -3.48
CA SER A 285 -14.40 4.73 -2.42
C SER A 285 -13.30 5.59 -1.80
N GLN A 286 -12.14 5.00 -1.59
CA GLN A 286 -11.00 5.63 -0.91
C GLN A 286 -10.16 6.49 -1.85
N THR A 287 -9.95 6.03 -3.09
CA THR A 287 -9.00 6.66 -4.02
C THR A 287 -9.66 7.41 -5.17
N GLY A 288 -10.95 7.18 -5.44
CA GLY A 288 -11.65 7.75 -6.59
C GLY A 288 -11.21 7.16 -7.93
N GLY A 289 -10.59 5.97 -7.92
CA GLY A 289 -9.97 5.33 -9.07
C GLY A 289 -8.51 4.94 -8.76
N MET A 290 -8.04 3.84 -9.32
CA MET A 290 -6.68 3.31 -9.11
C MET A 290 -6.16 2.72 -10.42
N ASP A 291 -4.83 2.78 -10.62
CA ASP A 291 -4.15 2.08 -11.73
C ASP A 291 -4.65 0.63 -11.81
N SER A 292 -5.13 0.20 -13.00
CA SER A 292 -5.83 -1.07 -13.12
C SER A 292 -5.00 -2.25 -12.57
N TRP A 293 -3.71 -2.35 -12.89
CA TRP A 293 -2.87 -3.44 -12.37
C TRP A 293 -2.79 -3.48 -10.83
N LEU A 294 -2.74 -2.32 -10.17
CA LEU A 294 -2.66 -2.23 -8.71
C LEU A 294 -4.04 -2.49 -8.12
N ASN A 295 -5.11 -1.99 -8.74
CA ASN A 295 -6.48 -2.29 -8.32
C ASN A 295 -6.70 -3.80 -8.26
N GLU A 296 -6.28 -4.52 -9.29
CA GLU A 296 -6.37 -5.98 -9.38
C GLU A 296 -5.42 -6.71 -8.44
N CYS A 297 -4.21 -6.20 -8.25
CA CYS A 297 -3.27 -6.70 -7.24
C CYS A 297 -3.94 -6.71 -5.85
N MET A 298 -4.66 -5.66 -5.52
CA MET A 298 -5.32 -5.51 -4.21
C MET A 298 -6.54 -6.42 -4.09
N SER A 299 -7.32 -6.57 -5.15
CA SER A 299 -8.50 -7.47 -5.17
C SER A 299 -8.11 -8.95 -5.13
N ALA A 300 -7.04 -9.34 -5.84
CA ALA A 300 -6.45 -10.67 -5.72
C ALA A 300 -5.91 -10.95 -4.31
N ALA A 301 -5.41 -9.92 -3.61
CA ALA A 301 -5.03 -10.06 -2.20
C ALA A 301 -6.25 -10.37 -1.31
N ALA A 302 -7.40 -9.75 -1.58
CA ALA A 302 -8.61 -9.95 -0.79
C ALA A 302 -9.14 -11.38 -0.86
N GLU A 303 -9.08 -12.01 -2.03
CA GLU A 303 -9.42 -13.42 -2.20
C GLU A 303 -8.59 -14.30 -1.26
N GLU A 304 -7.27 -14.12 -1.26
CA GLU A 304 -6.35 -14.96 -0.48
C GLU A 304 -6.39 -14.63 1.02
N ILE A 305 -6.64 -13.38 1.40
CA ILE A 305 -6.80 -12.97 2.80
C ILE A 305 -8.06 -13.61 3.42
N CYS A 306 -9.16 -13.66 2.66
CA CYS A 306 -10.41 -14.23 3.15
C CYS A 306 -10.45 -15.76 3.00
N TYR A 307 -9.86 -16.28 1.93
CA TYR A 307 -9.86 -17.70 1.58
C TYR A 307 -8.46 -18.13 1.11
N PRO A 308 -7.53 -18.38 2.05
CA PRO A 308 -6.18 -18.82 1.74
C PRO A 308 -6.14 -20.07 0.84
N GLY A 309 -5.38 -20.02 -0.26
CA GLY A 309 -5.26 -21.06 -1.27
C GLY A 309 -6.19 -20.88 -2.47
N SER A 310 -7.28 -20.14 -2.31
CA SER A 310 -8.34 -20.05 -3.32
C SER A 310 -7.90 -19.32 -4.60
N SER A 311 -7.03 -18.31 -4.47
CA SER A 311 -6.56 -17.53 -5.62
C SER A 311 -5.16 -17.94 -6.05
N VAL A 312 -4.25 -18.28 -5.13
CA VAL A 312 -2.85 -18.54 -5.46
C VAL A 312 -2.65 -19.76 -6.35
N ILE A 313 -3.30 -20.88 -6.03
CA ILE A 313 -3.15 -22.14 -6.78
C ILE A 313 -3.55 -21.98 -8.25
N PRO A 314 -4.77 -21.52 -8.60
CA PRO A 314 -5.15 -21.33 -10.01
C PRO A 314 -4.31 -20.26 -10.73
N ARG A 315 -3.74 -19.29 -10.00
CA ARG A 315 -2.86 -18.25 -10.57
C ARG A 315 -1.45 -18.77 -10.86
N ILE A 316 -0.88 -19.67 -10.06
CA ILE A 316 0.39 -20.35 -10.40
C ILE A 316 0.23 -21.14 -11.71
N GLN A 317 -0.87 -21.86 -11.85
CA GLN A 317 -1.15 -22.63 -13.06
C GLN A 317 -1.27 -21.73 -14.29
N SER A 318 -2.00 -20.62 -14.15
CA SER A 318 -2.15 -19.61 -15.21
C SER A 318 -0.82 -18.92 -15.55
N TRP A 319 0.04 -18.68 -14.55
CA TRP A 319 1.40 -18.14 -14.72
C TRP A 319 2.29 -19.08 -15.54
N GLU A 320 2.21 -20.38 -15.26
CA GLU A 320 2.96 -21.43 -15.94
C GLU A 320 2.34 -21.85 -17.27
N ASN A 321 1.17 -21.29 -17.60
CA ASN A 321 0.39 -21.58 -18.80
C ASN A 321 -0.08 -23.05 -18.88
N TYR A 322 -0.46 -23.63 -17.74
CA TYR A 322 -1.15 -24.90 -17.67
C TYR A 322 -2.64 -24.73 -17.99
N TYR A 323 -3.18 -25.54 -18.90
CA TYR A 323 -4.61 -25.56 -19.20
C TYR A 323 -5.25 -26.77 -18.50
N TYR A 324 -5.83 -26.59 -17.31
CA TYR A 324 -6.65 -27.64 -16.70
C TYR A 324 -8.01 -27.66 -17.37
N SER A 325 -8.44 -28.86 -17.74
CA SER A 325 -9.77 -29.08 -18.29
C SER A 325 -10.82 -29.34 -17.19
N THR A 326 -10.41 -29.66 -15.95
CA THR A 326 -11.31 -29.95 -14.80
C THR A 326 -10.77 -29.44 -13.46
N ASN A 327 -11.69 -29.09 -12.55
CA ASN A 327 -11.49 -28.95 -11.10
C ASN A 327 -11.16 -30.28 -10.36
N ASP A 328 -10.62 -31.30 -11.02
CA ASP A 328 -10.22 -32.58 -10.38
C ASP A 328 -8.83 -33.08 -10.84
N ASP A 329 -8.17 -32.40 -11.80
CA ASP A 329 -6.86 -32.79 -12.36
C ASP A 329 -5.64 -32.22 -11.60
N TRP A 330 -5.85 -31.61 -10.43
CA TRP A 330 -4.87 -30.79 -9.70
C TRP A 330 -3.52 -31.43 -9.36
N LEU A 331 -3.41 -32.76 -9.46
CA LEU A 331 -2.20 -33.52 -9.14
C LEU A 331 -1.53 -34.13 -10.38
N ASP A 332 -2.15 -34.08 -11.55
CA ASP A 332 -1.62 -34.63 -12.80
C ASP A 332 -1.82 -33.59 -13.93
N PRO A 333 -0.81 -32.74 -14.22
CA PRO A 333 -0.95 -31.73 -15.26
C PRO A 333 -1.23 -32.42 -16.61
N PRO A 334 -2.25 -31.97 -17.37
CA PRO A 334 -2.66 -32.62 -18.60
C PRO A 334 -1.54 -32.65 -19.63
N HIS A 335 -1.35 -33.83 -20.21
CA HIS A 335 -0.08 -34.21 -20.82
C HIS A 335 0.10 -33.87 -22.29
N GLU A 336 -0.88 -33.26 -22.95
CA GLU A 336 -0.70 -32.80 -24.32
C GLU A 336 -1.47 -31.50 -24.53
N PHE A 337 -0.78 -30.37 -24.32
CA PHE A 337 -1.20 -29.11 -24.93
C PHE A 337 -0.21 -28.71 -26.02
N ALA A 338 -0.75 -28.43 -27.19
CA ALA A 338 -0.05 -27.75 -28.26
C ALA A 338 0.45 -26.42 -27.69
N TYR A 339 1.77 -26.29 -27.60
CA TYR A 339 2.49 -25.08 -27.20
C TYR A 339 1.76 -23.82 -27.66
N THR A 340 1.08 -23.12 -26.75
CA THR A 340 1.16 -21.65 -26.79
C THR A 340 2.49 -21.38 -26.13
N PRO A 341 3.54 -21.07 -26.89
CA PRO A 341 4.87 -21.01 -26.31
C PRO A 341 4.88 -19.91 -25.24
N ALA A 342 5.34 -20.26 -24.04
CA ALA A 342 5.38 -19.37 -22.87
C ALA A 342 6.07 -18.01 -23.17
N TYR A 343 6.86 -17.90 -24.25
CA TYR A 343 7.42 -16.63 -24.71
C TYR A 343 6.38 -15.54 -25.02
N GLU A 344 5.13 -15.86 -25.40
CA GLU A 344 4.12 -14.83 -25.72
C GLU A 344 3.61 -14.14 -24.46
N LEU A 345 3.53 -14.87 -23.34
CA LEU A 345 3.01 -14.40 -22.06
C LEU A 345 4.09 -13.74 -21.20
N HIS A 346 5.33 -14.19 -21.34
CA HIS A 346 6.49 -13.74 -20.57
C HIS A 346 7.41 -12.83 -21.39
N ASN A 347 6.85 -12.03 -22.29
CA ASN A 347 7.57 -11.21 -23.27
C ASN A 347 8.00 -9.82 -22.72
N GLY A 348 8.37 -9.75 -21.43
CA GLY A 348 8.85 -8.51 -20.82
C GLY A 348 7.78 -7.41 -20.64
N TYR A 349 6.50 -7.80 -20.50
CA TYR A 349 5.41 -6.85 -20.29
C TYR A 349 5.57 -6.02 -19.02
N SER A 350 5.02 -4.82 -19.04
CA SER A 350 5.10 -3.92 -17.90
C SER A 350 4.30 -4.46 -16.72
N MET A 351 4.85 -4.31 -15.52
CA MET A 351 4.05 -4.50 -14.30
C MET A 351 3.10 -3.32 -14.04
N TYR A 352 3.41 -2.13 -14.58
CA TYR A 352 2.77 -0.88 -14.21
C TYR A 352 1.66 -0.42 -15.18
N ASP A 353 1.44 -1.13 -16.29
CA ASP A 353 0.41 -0.76 -17.27
C ASP A 353 -0.13 -1.98 -18.03
N TRP A 354 -1.45 -2.09 -18.03
CA TRP A 354 -2.20 -3.14 -18.73
C TRP A 354 -2.98 -2.60 -19.95
N SER A 355 -2.93 -1.30 -20.22
CA SER A 355 -3.77 -0.61 -21.21
C SER A 355 -3.60 -1.13 -22.65
N ASN A 356 -2.46 -1.76 -22.96
CA ASN A 356 -2.10 -2.26 -24.29
C ASN A 356 -2.20 -3.79 -24.45
N TYR A 357 -2.61 -4.54 -23.43
CA TYR A 357 -2.41 -6.01 -23.37
C TYR A 357 -3.70 -6.81 -23.15
N LEU A 358 -4.82 -6.33 -23.70
CA LEU A 358 -6.18 -6.88 -23.49
C LEU A 358 -6.40 -8.30 -24.03
N ASP A 359 -5.49 -8.85 -24.84
CA ASP A 359 -5.61 -10.20 -25.40
C ASP A 359 -4.94 -11.29 -24.52
N TYR A 360 -4.19 -10.92 -23.47
CA TYR A 360 -3.41 -11.84 -22.62
C TYR A 360 -3.66 -11.60 -21.11
N VAL A 361 -4.94 -11.54 -20.77
CA VAL A 361 -5.42 -11.10 -19.45
C VAL A 361 -4.91 -12.05 -18.34
N LEU A 362 -5.15 -13.35 -18.42
CA LEU A 362 -4.92 -14.31 -17.31
C LEU A 362 -3.49 -14.35 -16.71
N PRO A 363 -2.39 -14.30 -17.49
CA PRO A 363 -1.04 -14.34 -16.91
C PRO A 363 -0.60 -13.02 -16.28
N LEU A 364 -1.13 -11.89 -16.76
CA LEU A 364 -0.96 -10.59 -16.09
C LEU A 364 -1.63 -10.61 -14.72
N TYR A 365 -2.84 -11.19 -14.62
CA TYR A 365 -3.52 -11.42 -13.33
C TYR A 365 -2.70 -12.29 -12.39
N SER A 366 -2.11 -13.34 -12.93
CA SER A 366 -1.26 -14.24 -12.16
C SER A 366 -0.04 -13.51 -11.60
N GLN A 367 0.56 -12.63 -12.42
CA GLN A 367 1.68 -11.81 -12.00
C GLN A 367 1.30 -10.87 -10.84
N VAL A 368 0.17 -10.18 -10.91
CA VAL A 368 -0.24 -9.26 -9.82
C VAL A 368 -0.78 -9.99 -8.60
N SER A 369 -1.37 -11.17 -8.78
CA SER A 369 -1.75 -12.04 -7.67
C SER A 369 -0.51 -12.50 -6.91
N LEU A 370 0.52 -12.99 -7.61
CA LEU A 370 1.78 -13.37 -6.97
C LEU A 370 2.51 -12.15 -6.37
N PHE A 371 2.43 -10.98 -6.99
CA PHE A 371 2.98 -9.76 -6.40
C PHE A 371 2.24 -9.35 -5.12
N SER A 372 0.92 -9.52 -5.06
CA SER A 372 0.15 -9.25 -3.84
C SER A 372 0.58 -10.18 -2.70
N GLN A 373 0.83 -11.46 -3.02
CA GLN A 373 1.36 -12.40 -2.05
C GLN A 373 2.80 -12.11 -1.63
N TYR A 374 3.61 -11.58 -2.53
CA TYR A 374 4.94 -11.08 -2.20
C TYR A 374 4.86 -9.91 -1.21
N LEU A 375 3.97 -8.94 -1.45
CA LEU A 375 3.71 -7.83 -0.51
C LEU A 375 3.23 -8.37 0.86
N PHE A 376 2.29 -9.30 0.87
CA PHE A 376 1.81 -9.93 2.10
C PHE A 376 2.95 -10.64 2.85
N THR A 377 3.75 -11.45 2.15
CA THR A 377 4.87 -12.22 2.71
C THR A 377 5.87 -11.32 3.44
N HIS A 378 6.10 -10.11 2.93
CA HIS A 378 7.14 -9.22 3.44
C HIS A 378 6.66 -8.13 4.39
N TYR A 379 5.40 -7.70 4.27
CA TYR A 379 4.87 -6.55 5.01
C TYR A 379 3.60 -6.88 5.81
N GLY A 380 3.03 -8.06 5.61
CA GLY A 380 1.81 -8.52 6.26
C GLY A 380 0.55 -7.82 5.76
N ASN A 381 -0.61 -8.30 6.22
CA ASN A 381 -1.93 -7.83 5.81
C ASN A 381 -2.15 -6.29 5.89
N PRO A 382 -1.68 -5.54 6.91
CA PRO A 382 -1.91 -4.09 6.99
C PRO A 382 -1.27 -3.26 5.86
N ILE A 383 -0.35 -3.85 5.08
CA ILE A 383 0.31 -3.14 3.97
C ILE A 383 -0.70 -2.63 2.94
N PHE A 384 -1.76 -3.41 2.68
CA PHE A 384 -2.73 -3.06 1.65
C PHE A 384 -3.50 -1.80 2.03
N LYS A 385 -4.03 -1.71 3.25
CA LYS A 385 -4.66 -0.48 3.75
C LYS A 385 -3.71 0.72 3.69
N THR A 386 -2.44 0.51 4.00
CA THR A 386 -1.42 1.56 3.92
C THR A 386 -1.22 2.02 2.49
N ILE A 387 -1.14 1.11 1.51
CA ILE A 387 -1.06 1.44 0.07
C ILE A 387 -2.29 2.25 -0.35
N THR A 388 -3.50 1.82 0.01
CA THR A 388 -4.74 2.53 -0.32
C THR A 388 -4.75 3.95 0.26
N GLN A 389 -4.26 4.14 1.50
CA GLN A 389 -4.18 5.46 2.15
C GLN A 389 -3.09 6.38 1.57
N GLN A 390 -2.00 5.81 1.04
CA GLN A 390 -0.90 6.56 0.42
C GLN A 390 -1.15 6.84 -1.07
N TYR A 391 -2.14 6.19 -1.67
CA TYR A 391 -2.47 6.35 -3.08
C TYR A 391 -3.25 7.63 -3.32
N THR A 392 -2.81 8.44 -4.27
CA THR A 392 -3.57 9.58 -4.80
C THR A 392 -3.60 9.48 -6.32
N VAL A 393 -4.66 9.94 -7.00
CA VAL A 393 -4.72 9.90 -8.47
C VAL A 393 -3.55 10.69 -9.12
N THR A 394 -2.94 11.62 -8.37
CA THR A 394 -1.77 12.40 -8.81
C THR A 394 -0.42 11.73 -8.53
N ASP A 395 -0.33 10.90 -7.50
CA ASP A 395 0.86 10.10 -7.19
C ASP A 395 0.67 8.70 -7.76
N ASN A 396 1.44 8.36 -8.79
CA ASN A 396 1.33 7.04 -9.42
C ASN A 396 1.51 5.89 -8.40
N CYS A 397 0.98 4.72 -8.74
CA CYS A 397 1.12 3.47 -7.97
C CYS A 397 2.53 3.20 -7.41
N VAL A 398 3.58 3.61 -8.14
CA VAL A 398 4.98 3.44 -7.74
C VAL A 398 5.30 4.21 -6.46
N SER A 399 4.85 5.47 -6.35
CA SER A 399 5.04 6.30 -5.15
C SER A 399 4.23 5.78 -3.97
N ALA A 400 2.98 5.35 -4.20
CA ALA A 400 2.13 4.79 -3.14
C ALA A 400 2.75 3.54 -2.51
N ILE A 401 3.27 2.61 -3.34
CA ILE A 401 3.97 1.42 -2.88
C ILE A 401 5.27 1.78 -2.14
N ALA A 402 6.06 2.73 -2.67
CA ALA A 402 7.30 3.17 -2.02
C ALA A 402 7.02 3.75 -0.62
N ASN A 403 6.01 4.61 -0.51
CA ASN A 403 5.64 5.23 0.76
C ASN A 403 5.10 4.22 1.77
N ALA A 404 4.27 3.26 1.32
CA ALA A 404 3.69 2.24 2.18
C ALA A 404 4.72 1.22 2.68
N THR A 405 5.65 0.80 1.80
CA THR A 405 6.65 -0.22 2.11
C THR A 405 7.93 0.35 2.71
N GLY A 406 8.19 1.64 2.53
CA GLY A 406 9.49 2.27 2.79
C GLY A 406 10.61 1.80 1.84
N ALA A 407 10.29 0.99 0.82
CA ALA A 407 11.25 0.39 -0.09
C ALA A 407 11.33 1.14 -1.42
N ASN A 408 12.48 1.02 -2.09
CA ASN A 408 12.63 1.48 -3.46
C ASN A 408 11.83 0.57 -4.40
N THR A 409 10.83 1.10 -5.11
CA THR A 409 9.92 0.27 -5.95
C THR A 409 10.65 -0.53 -7.04
N PRO A 410 11.59 0.03 -7.83
CA PRO A 410 12.41 -0.78 -8.74
C PRO A 410 13.10 -1.97 -8.08
N GLU A 411 13.67 -1.78 -6.89
CA GLU A 411 14.32 -2.85 -6.14
C GLU A 411 13.31 -3.90 -5.65
N LEU A 412 12.18 -3.46 -5.10
CA LEU A 412 11.10 -4.35 -4.66
C LEU A 412 10.59 -5.24 -5.80
N VAL A 413 10.38 -4.66 -6.97
CA VAL A 413 9.89 -5.36 -8.15
C VAL A 413 10.96 -6.30 -8.71
N LYS A 414 12.23 -5.87 -8.75
CA LYS A 414 13.34 -6.76 -9.11
C LYS A 414 13.37 -7.99 -8.21
N ASN A 415 13.23 -7.81 -6.89
CA ASN A 415 13.29 -8.91 -5.94
C ASN A 415 12.08 -9.84 -6.08
N PHE A 416 10.88 -9.30 -6.31
CA PHE A 416 9.73 -10.10 -6.71
C PHE A 416 10.00 -10.93 -7.98
N ARG A 417 10.61 -10.34 -9.03
CA ARG A 417 10.93 -11.09 -10.26
C ARG A 417 11.93 -12.22 -10.01
N ILE A 418 12.89 -12.03 -9.10
CA ILE A 418 13.81 -13.08 -8.68
C ILE A 418 13.06 -14.13 -7.85
N ALA A 419 12.13 -13.73 -6.98
CA ALA A 419 11.33 -14.65 -6.16
C ALA A 419 10.52 -15.63 -7.02
N LEU A 420 9.98 -15.19 -8.16
CA LEU A 420 9.28 -16.05 -9.12
C LEU A 420 10.16 -17.16 -9.73
N VAL A 421 11.49 -17.00 -9.70
CA VAL A 421 12.46 -17.98 -10.22
C VAL A 421 13.09 -18.79 -9.09
N ALA A 422 13.48 -18.12 -8.02
CA ALA A 422 14.17 -18.73 -6.89
C ALA A 422 13.22 -19.55 -6.01
N ASN A 423 12.06 -18.97 -5.69
CA ASN A 423 11.07 -19.46 -4.75
C ASN A 423 11.71 -20.12 -3.53
N ASP A 424 12.51 -19.36 -2.82
CA ASP A 424 13.28 -19.81 -1.66
C ASP A 424 13.08 -18.82 -0.53
N TYR A 425 12.10 -19.13 0.34
CA TYR A 425 11.81 -18.29 1.50
C TYR A 425 12.86 -18.45 2.62
N ALA A 426 13.70 -19.49 2.56
CA ALA A 426 14.78 -19.68 3.53
C ALA A 426 16.01 -18.86 3.14
N ALA A 427 16.29 -18.73 1.85
CA ALA A 427 17.38 -17.90 1.35
C ALA A 427 17.08 -16.41 1.47
N PHE A 428 18.14 -15.62 1.72
CA PHE A 428 18.08 -14.16 1.86
C PHE A 428 16.91 -13.72 2.74
N ASP A 429 16.63 -14.45 3.83
CA ASP A 429 15.56 -14.14 4.79
C ASP A 429 14.19 -13.92 4.16
N GLY A 430 13.89 -14.76 3.18
CA GLY A 430 12.59 -14.75 2.53
C GLY A 430 12.50 -13.84 1.32
N GLU A 431 13.50 -13.00 1.04
CA GLU A 431 13.45 -11.98 -0.03
C GLU A 431 13.08 -12.53 -1.41
N TYR A 432 13.41 -13.79 -1.64
CA TYR A 432 13.21 -14.43 -2.92
C TYR A 432 12.26 -15.63 -2.80
N GLY A 433 11.32 -15.58 -1.86
CA GLY A 433 10.33 -16.62 -1.64
C GLY A 433 8.97 -16.09 -1.21
N PHE A 434 8.05 -17.03 -1.02
CA PHE A 434 6.66 -16.78 -0.67
C PHE A 434 6.29 -17.62 0.56
N VAL A 435 5.32 -17.14 1.35
CA VAL A 435 4.72 -17.95 2.43
C VAL A 435 3.21 -18.05 2.25
N PRO A 436 2.61 -19.22 2.59
CA PRO A 436 1.16 -19.36 2.62
C PRO A 436 0.53 -18.36 3.59
N GLN A 437 -0.69 -17.89 3.26
CA GLN A 437 -1.44 -17.09 4.21
C GLN A 437 -1.87 -17.90 5.44
N ASN A 438 -1.98 -17.20 6.57
CA ASN A 438 -2.47 -17.81 7.80
C ASN A 438 -3.90 -18.32 7.60
N GLY A 439 -4.14 -19.60 7.93
CA GLY A 439 -5.44 -20.23 7.74
C GLY A 439 -5.52 -21.14 6.52
N TYR A 440 -4.47 -21.22 5.69
CA TYR A 440 -4.37 -22.23 4.62
C TYR A 440 -4.46 -23.65 5.18
N ASP A 441 -5.41 -24.42 4.67
CA ASP A 441 -5.58 -25.84 4.99
C ASP A 441 -5.23 -26.73 3.78
N PRO A 442 -4.10 -27.47 3.85
CA PRO A 442 -3.74 -28.44 2.82
C PRO A 442 -4.84 -29.45 2.50
N GLU A 443 -5.68 -29.85 3.47
CA GLU A 443 -6.72 -30.87 3.25
C GLU A 443 -7.80 -30.40 2.26
N GLU A 444 -8.04 -29.09 2.16
CA GLU A 444 -8.97 -28.48 1.20
C GLU A 444 -8.39 -28.45 -0.23
N TYR A 445 -7.07 -28.52 -0.36
CA TYR A 445 -6.34 -28.39 -1.63
C TYR A 445 -5.46 -29.61 -1.90
N HIS A 446 -6.05 -30.80 -1.85
CA HIS A 446 -5.43 -32.07 -2.25
C HIS A 446 -4.13 -32.44 -1.48
N ASN A 447 -3.97 -31.94 -0.25
CA ASN A 447 -2.79 -32.12 0.60
C ASN A 447 -1.52 -31.45 0.06
N VAL A 448 -1.64 -30.42 -0.77
CA VAL A 448 -0.51 -29.54 -1.10
C VAL A 448 -0.09 -28.80 0.18
N ALA A 449 1.10 -29.11 0.71
CA ALA A 449 1.53 -28.54 1.99
C ALA A 449 1.83 -27.04 1.91
N ASN A 450 2.36 -26.60 0.76
CA ASN A 450 2.62 -25.21 0.45
C ASN A 450 2.28 -24.96 -1.02
N PRO A 451 1.30 -24.08 -1.34
CA PRO A 451 0.89 -23.83 -2.73
C PRO A 451 2.03 -23.31 -3.60
N TYR A 452 3.01 -22.60 -3.02
CA TYR A 452 4.15 -22.09 -3.79
C TYR A 452 5.13 -23.17 -4.19
N ASP A 453 5.11 -24.38 -3.61
CA ASP A 453 5.95 -25.49 -4.07
C ASP A 453 5.62 -25.90 -5.52
N LEU A 454 4.45 -25.50 -6.02
CA LEU A 454 4.03 -25.68 -7.41
C LEU A 454 4.71 -24.70 -8.37
N LEU A 455 5.24 -23.57 -7.88
CA LEU A 455 5.82 -22.51 -8.71
C LEU A 455 7.21 -22.89 -9.23
N ALA A 456 7.35 -22.90 -10.55
CA ALA A 456 8.58 -23.17 -11.29
C ALA A 456 9.02 -21.98 -12.17
N PRO A 457 10.32 -21.89 -12.49
CA PRO A 457 10.83 -20.88 -13.42
C PRO A 457 10.23 -21.00 -14.82
N VAL A 458 9.64 -19.92 -15.33
CA VAL A 458 9.15 -19.85 -16.70
C VAL A 458 10.22 -19.24 -17.62
N ILE A 459 10.61 -19.99 -18.66
CA ILE A 459 11.78 -19.66 -19.49
C ILE A 459 11.38 -19.05 -20.83
N PHE A 460 11.96 -17.88 -21.14
CA PHE A 460 11.86 -17.23 -22.43
C PHE A 460 12.77 -17.93 -23.45
N THR A 461 12.18 -18.34 -24.58
CA THR A 461 12.87 -19.11 -25.64
C THR A 461 12.98 -18.35 -26.97
N GLY A 462 12.54 -17.08 -27.02
CA GLY A 462 12.60 -16.25 -28.21
C GLY A 462 14.02 -15.75 -28.54
N SER A 463 14.23 -15.27 -29.77
CA SER A 463 15.54 -14.76 -30.21
C SER A 463 15.85 -13.34 -29.72
N SER A 464 14.86 -12.58 -29.30
CA SER A 464 15.00 -11.20 -28.80
C SER A 464 13.70 -10.75 -28.12
N CYS A 465 13.80 -9.87 -27.12
CA CYS A 465 12.67 -9.31 -26.40
C CYS A 465 12.79 -7.78 -26.27
N THR A 466 11.65 -7.11 -26.14
CA THR A 466 11.55 -5.71 -25.73
C THR A 466 10.87 -5.68 -24.37
N ILE A 467 11.61 -5.28 -23.33
CA ILE A 467 11.15 -5.33 -21.94
C ILE A 467 10.69 -3.93 -21.53
N SER A 468 9.43 -3.77 -21.19
CA SER A 468 8.81 -2.53 -20.68
C SER A 468 9.12 -2.30 -19.20
N GLY A 469 8.89 -1.08 -18.68
CA GLY A 469 9.23 -0.73 -17.30
C GLY A 469 8.58 -1.65 -16.26
N GLY A 470 9.36 -2.12 -15.28
CA GLY A 470 8.91 -3.13 -14.29
C GLY A 470 8.76 -4.55 -14.86
N GLY A 471 8.95 -4.73 -16.17
CA GLY A 471 8.94 -6.01 -16.85
C GLY A 471 10.23 -6.79 -16.67
N ALA A 472 10.15 -8.10 -16.84
CA ALA A 472 11.31 -8.99 -16.87
C ALA A 472 11.07 -10.19 -17.78
N ILE A 473 12.16 -10.83 -18.19
CA ILE A 473 12.16 -12.19 -18.73
C ILE A 473 13.17 -13.04 -17.96
N THR A 474 12.94 -14.34 -17.90
CA THR A 474 13.90 -15.30 -17.36
C THR A 474 14.43 -16.15 -18.50
N VAL A 475 15.75 -16.27 -18.63
CA VAL A 475 16.38 -17.10 -19.66
C VAL A 475 17.23 -18.19 -19.01
N LYS A 476 17.44 -19.29 -19.72
CA LYS A 476 18.38 -20.34 -19.31
C LYS A 476 19.64 -20.25 -20.19
N PRO A 477 20.81 -19.86 -19.65
CA PRO A 477 22.00 -19.62 -20.46
C PRO A 477 22.64 -20.92 -20.97
N ILE A 478 23.07 -20.93 -22.24
CA ILE A 478 23.85 -22.06 -22.78
C ILE A 478 25.21 -22.09 -22.07
N GLY A 479 25.48 -23.21 -21.38
CA GLY A 479 26.74 -23.40 -20.65
C GLY A 479 26.80 -22.67 -19.31
N GLY A 480 25.67 -22.22 -18.77
CA GLY A 480 25.58 -21.68 -17.41
C GLY A 480 26.03 -20.22 -17.24
N VAL A 481 26.42 -19.55 -18.34
CA VAL A 481 26.88 -18.14 -18.31
C VAL A 481 26.20 -17.34 -19.41
N TYR A 482 25.48 -16.28 -19.04
CA TYR A 482 24.84 -15.36 -19.97
C TYR A 482 25.71 -14.13 -20.24
N ASN A 483 26.10 -13.94 -21.49
CA ASN A 483 26.80 -12.73 -21.93
C ASN A 483 25.85 -11.86 -22.76
N PRO A 484 25.38 -10.70 -22.25
CA PRO A 484 24.46 -9.86 -23.01
C PRO A 484 25.03 -9.49 -24.39
N PRO A 485 24.24 -9.57 -25.47
CA PRO A 485 24.72 -9.23 -26.79
C PRO A 485 25.03 -7.74 -26.89
N SER A 486 25.96 -7.37 -27.78
CA SER A 486 26.44 -5.98 -27.89
C SER A 486 25.38 -4.96 -28.31
N ASN A 487 24.24 -5.41 -28.84
CA ASN A 487 23.08 -4.59 -29.18
C ASN A 487 21.98 -4.60 -28.10
N ALA A 488 22.21 -5.22 -26.94
CA ALA A 488 21.33 -5.09 -25.79
C ALA A 488 21.43 -3.68 -25.19
N SER A 489 20.35 -3.21 -24.58
CA SER A 489 20.36 -1.96 -23.82
C SER A 489 21.26 -2.07 -22.59
N SER A 490 22.08 -1.05 -22.36
CA SER A 490 22.90 -0.91 -21.14
C SER A 490 22.09 -0.55 -19.90
N SER A 491 20.79 -0.26 -20.04
CA SER A 491 19.88 0.07 -18.94
C SER A 491 19.13 -1.15 -18.40
N LEU A 492 19.28 -2.33 -19.03
CA LEU A 492 18.76 -3.58 -18.48
C LEU A 492 19.66 -4.05 -17.33
N VAL A 493 19.02 -4.61 -16.31
CA VAL A 493 19.68 -5.28 -15.19
C VAL A 493 19.61 -6.79 -15.44
N TYR A 494 20.71 -7.49 -15.17
CA TYR A 494 20.81 -8.93 -15.34
C TYR A 494 21.22 -9.53 -14.00
N ILE A 495 20.55 -10.62 -13.61
CA ILE A 495 20.82 -11.32 -12.36
C ILE A 495 20.89 -12.81 -12.68
N GLY A 496 22.07 -13.40 -12.53
CA GLY A 496 22.26 -14.85 -12.53
C GLY A 496 21.68 -15.46 -11.26
N VAL A 497 20.95 -16.56 -11.40
CA VAL A 497 20.23 -17.24 -10.33
C VAL A 497 20.57 -18.72 -10.38
N THR A 498 21.23 -19.23 -9.34
CA THR A 498 21.53 -20.66 -9.17
C THR A 498 20.76 -21.20 -7.99
N ARG A 499 19.94 -22.24 -8.20
CA ARG A 499 19.22 -22.94 -7.13
C ARG A 499 20.06 -24.12 -6.67
N ASN A 500 21.07 -23.86 -5.85
CA ASN A 500 21.77 -24.93 -5.15
C ASN A 500 20.90 -25.44 -4.00
N LEU A 501 19.99 -26.38 -4.26
CA LEU A 501 19.19 -27.05 -3.22
C LEU A 501 20.02 -27.72 -2.09
N ASN A 502 21.35 -27.68 -2.17
CA ASN A 502 22.28 -27.98 -1.08
C ASN A 502 23.37 -26.90 -1.00
N THR A 503 23.28 -26.00 -0.04
CA THR A 503 24.36 -25.07 0.34
C THR A 503 24.60 -25.11 1.83
N GLU A 504 25.86 -24.92 2.21
CA GLU A 504 26.28 -24.82 3.60
C GLU A 504 25.68 -23.57 4.27
N PRO A 505 25.08 -23.69 5.46
CA PRO A 505 24.37 -22.59 6.10
C PRO A 505 25.35 -21.51 6.62
N VAL A 506 24.96 -20.22 6.54
CA VAL A 506 25.77 -19.07 7.03
C VAL A 506 25.19 -18.56 8.35
N SER A 507 26.02 -18.59 9.39
CA SER A 507 25.63 -18.26 10.75
C SER A 507 25.43 -16.77 10.96
N LEU A 508 24.37 -16.42 11.68
CA LEU A 508 24.10 -15.09 12.18
C LEU A 508 25.05 -14.75 13.33
N GLU A 509 25.70 -13.58 13.25
CA GLU A 509 26.62 -13.06 14.27
C GLU A 509 26.05 -11.87 15.06
N GLY A 510 24.97 -11.23 14.59
CA GLY A 510 24.30 -10.13 15.29
C GLY A 510 23.08 -9.57 14.56
N ILE A 511 22.23 -8.85 15.30
CA ILE A 511 21.09 -8.10 14.77
C ILE A 511 21.00 -6.69 15.38
N GLU A 512 20.46 -5.75 14.60
CA GLU A 512 20.09 -4.38 14.99
C GLU A 512 18.71 -4.04 14.41
N LEU A 513 18.05 -3.01 14.94
CA LEU A 513 16.83 -2.47 14.34
C LEU A 513 17.15 -1.17 13.60
N SER A 514 16.35 -0.85 12.57
CA SER A 514 16.50 0.37 11.76
C SER A 514 16.42 1.67 12.58
N VAL A 515 15.75 1.62 13.74
CA VAL A 515 15.62 2.74 14.68
C VAL A 515 15.68 2.25 16.12
N ASP A 516 16.27 3.06 17.01
CA ASP A 516 16.27 2.80 18.46
C ASP A 516 14.97 3.27 19.14
N ASN A 517 14.30 4.27 18.55
CA ASN A 517 13.08 4.86 19.07
C ASN A 517 12.09 5.09 17.92
N ALA A 518 10.81 4.82 18.17
CA ALA A 518 9.73 5.13 17.25
C ALA A 518 8.53 5.74 18.00
N THR A 519 7.80 6.62 17.32
CA THR A 519 6.53 7.16 17.81
C THR A 519 5.40 6.50 17.03
N ALA A 520 4.40 6.01 17.75
CA ALA A 520 3.15 5.52 17.18
C ALA A 520 1.99 6.28 17.81
N TYR A 521 0.81 6.22 17.19
CA TYR A 521 -0.41 6.79 17.74
C TYR A 521 -1.43 5.70 18.01
N VAL A 522 -2.29 5.90 19.00
CA VAL A 522 -3.38 4.95 19.29
C VAL A 522 -4.23 4.73 18.04
N GLY A 523 -4.38 3.47 17.64
CA GLY A 523 -5.10 3.07 16.41
C GLY A 523 -4.27 3.10 15.12
N HIS A 524 -3.01 3.56 15.16
CA HIS A 524 -2.12 3.68 14.01
C HIS A 524 -0.88 2.77 14.13
N THR A 525 -0.14 2.64 13.03
CA THR A 525 0.99 1.71 12.91
C THR A 525 2.31 2.41 12.59
N VAL A 526 3.42 1.79 13.01
CA VAL A 526 4.79 2.15 12.61
C VAL A 526 5.58 0.89 12.26
N SER A 527 6.46 0.96 11.26
CA SER A 527 7.26 -0.18 10.80
C SER A 527 8.69 -0.13 11.34
N LEU A 528 9.24 -1.30 11.68
CA LEU A 528 10.62 -1.51 12.11
C LEU A 528 11.27 -2.52 11.16
N SER A 529 12.55 -2.34 10.83
CA SER A 529 13.31 -3.29 10.00
C SER A 529 14.50 -3.86 10.77
N VAL A 530 14.88 -5.11 10.47
CA VAL A 530 16.01 -5.81 11.10
C VAL A 530 17.24 -5.72 10.19
N ILE A 531 18.36 -5.26 10.75
CA ILE A 531 19.67 -5.27 10.12
C ILE A 531 20.48 -6.43 10.73
N ARG A 532 21.15 -7.23 9.90
CA ARG A 532 21.86 -8.45 10.33
C ARG A 532 23.35 -8.38 10.02
N THR A 533 24.13 -9.07 10.84
CA THR A 533 25.58 -9.20 10.67
C THR A 533 25.96 -10.69 10.65
N PRO A 534 26.67 -11.19 9.63
CA PRO A 534 26.80 -10.57 8.32
C PRO A 534 25.43 -10.44 7.65
N TYR A 535 25.29 -9.52 6.68
CA TYR A 535 24.02 -9.31 5.95
C TYR A 535 23.47 -10.59 5.31
N ASN A 536 24.36 -11.53 5.01
CA ASN A 536 24.12 -12.74 4.22
C ASN A 536 23.83 -13.99 5.10
N ALA A 537 23.63 -13.83 6.42
CA ALA A 537 23.16 -14.91 7.30
C ALA A 537 21.77 -15.41 6.86
N ASN A 538 21.54 -16.73 6.89
CA ASN A 538 20.38 -17.36 6.21
C ASN A 538 19.68 -18.49 6.96
N ASP A 539 20.20 -18.94 8.09
CA ASP A 539 19.58 -20.03 8.84
C ASP A 539 19.33 -19.61 10.28
N TYR A 540 18.26 -18.86 10.48
CA TYR A 540 17.85 -18.36 11.79
C TYR A 540 16.34 -18.13 11.86
N THR A 541 15.80 -18.04 13.06
CA THR A 541 14.39 -17.77 13.34
C THR A 541 14.23 -16.46 14.09
N VAL A 542 13.18 -15.69 13.83
CA VAL A 542 12.91 -14.42 14.52
C VAL A 542 11.62 -14.49 15.29
N THR A 543 11.62 -13.91 16.49
CA THR A 543 10.43 -13.69 17.29
C THR A 543 10.33 -12.24 17.71
N TRP A 544 9.14 -11.67 17.52
CA TRP A 544 8.82 -10.30 17.91
C TRP A 544 7.95 -10.31 19.15
N THR A 545 8.29 -9.47 20.12
CA THR A 545 7.50 -9.32 21.34
C THR A 545 7.45 -7.86 21.76
N SER A 546 6.29 -7.43 22.25
CA SER A 546 6.15 -6.16 22.98
C SER A 546 6.23 -6.45 24.47
N THR A 547 7.01 -5.66 25.21
CA THR A 547 7.05 -5.77 26.68
C THR A 547 5.73 -5.38 27.33
N ASN A 548 4.89 -4.61 26.64
CA ASN A 548 3.54 -4.27 27.04
C ASN A 548 2.58 -4.24 25.83
N PRO A 549 1.95 -5.39 25.47
CA PRO A 549 0.98 -5.48 24.39
C PRO A 549 -0.28 -4.62 24.56
N ALA A 550 -0.60 -4.20 25.80
CA ALA A 550 -1.71 -3.29 26.03
C ALA A 550 -1.40 -1.85 25.56
N VAL A 551 -0.12 -1.49 25.43
CA VAL A 551 0.33 -0.19 24.89
C VAL A 551 0.56 -0.28 23.40
N ALA A 552 1.32 -1.27 22.93
CA ALA A 552 1.48 -1.53 21.50
C ALA A 552 1.66 -3.03 21.23
N THR A 553 0.98 -3.54 20.20
CA THR A 553 1.19 -4.90 19.68
C THR A 553 2.22 -4.89 18.56
N VAL A 554 2.87 -6.02 18.32
CA VAL A 554 3.85 -6.16 17.24
C VAL A 554 3.63 -7.49 16.52
N THR A 555 3.63 -7.44 15.20
CA THR A 555 3.61 -8.61 14.32
C THR A 555 4.67 -8.39 13.26
N GLY A 556 5.52 -9.39 13.01
CA GLY A 556 6.64 -9.22 12.10
C GLY A 556 7.17 -10.51 11.52
N SER A 557 7.91 -10.36 10.44
CA SER A 557 8.66 -11.40 9.73
C SER A 557 10.10 -11.47 10.27
N THR A 558 10.98 -12.22 9.60
CA THR A 558 12.43 -12.22 9.86
C THR A 558 13.10 -10.88 9.55
N ARG A 559 12.49 -10.03 8.74
CA ARG A 559 13.08 -8.78 8.22
C ARG A 559 12.48 -7.51 8.76
N SER A 560 11.21 -7.54 9.15
CA SER A 560 10.49 -6.33 9.54
C SER A 560 9.38 -6.66 10.53
N ALA A 561 8.89 -5.65 11.22
CA ALA A 561 7.69 -5.74 12.03
C ALA A 561 6.85 -4.49 11.93
N VAL A 562 5.54 -4.69 11.97
CA VAL A 562 4.55 -3.63 12.12
C VAL A 562 4.15 -3.57 13.60
N VAL A 563 4.27 -2.38 14.17
CA VAL A 563 3.88 -2.07 15.54
C VAL A 563 2.60 -1.26 15.52
N THR A 564 1.57 -1.69 16.24
CA THR A 564 0.26 -1.01 16.31
C THR A 564 0.07 -0.40 17.69
N GLY A 565 -0.23 0.89 17.76
CA GLY A 565 -0.56 1.58 19.01
C GLY A 565 -1.94 1.18 19.52
N VAL A 566 -2.00 0.67 20.76
CA VAL A 566 -3.24 0.19 21.41
C VAL A 566 -3.72 1.18 22.48
N SER A 567 -2.81 1.69 23.30
CA SER A 567 -3.09 2.72 24.29
C SER A 567 -1.88 3.60 24.51
N THR A 568 -2.08 4.80 25.03
CA THR A 568 -0.96 5.68 25.37
C THR A 568 -0.01 5.04 26.36
N GLY A 569 1.28 5.35 26.19
CA GLY A 569 2.35 4.86 27.03
C GLY A 569 3.59 4.48 26.24
N ARG A 570 4.59 3.97 26.94
CA ARG A 570 5.84 3.52 26.34
C ARG A 570 5.96 2.00 26.48
N THR A 571 6.34 1.33 25.41
CA THR A 571 6.68 -0.10 25.39
C THR A 571 8.01 -0.32 24.68
N THR A 572 8.60 -1.49 24.87
CA THR A 572 9.80 -1.90 24.14
C THR A 572 9.43 -3.05 23.24
N ILE A 573 9.71 -2.89 21.95
CA ILE A 573 9.64 -3.96 20.98
C ILE A 573 10.99 -4.69 20.98
N ILE A 574 10.92 -6.01 21.15
CA ILE A 574 12.08 -6.90 21.19
C ILE A 574 12.01 -7.79 19.95
N CYS A 575 13.04 -7.69 19.11
CA CYS A 575 13.34 -8.66 18.07
C CYS A 575 14.35 -9.65 18.63
N ARG A 576 14.04 -10.95 18.65
CA ARG A 576 14.98 -12.01 19.00
C ARG A 576 15.21 -12.90 17.79
N ALA A 577 16.45 -12.93 17.30
CA ALA A 577 16.87 -13.84 16.25
C ALA A 577 17.67 -15.00 16.86
N THR A 578 17.30 -16.24 16.57
CA THR A 578 18.05 -17.45 16.97
C THR A 578 18.66 -18.07 15.75
N ASP A 579 19.99 -18.07 15.68
CA ASP A 579 20.76 -18.77 14.67
C ASP A 579 20.54 -20.28 14.80
N ASN A 580 20.01 -20.94 13.77
CA ASN A 580 19.71 -22.36 13.83
C ASN A 580 20.97 -23.23 13.71
N ILE A 581 22.09 -22.67 13.24
CA ILE A 581 23.37 -23.36 13.10
C ILE A 581 24.11 -23.45 14.45
N THR A 582 24.33 -22.31 15.08
CA THR A 582 25.08 -22.19 16.34
C THR A 582 24.18 -22.25 17.57
N ASN A 583 22.86 -22.13 17.37
CA ASN A 583 21.87 -22.00 18.44
C ASN A 583 22.11 -20.78 19.34
N ASN A 584 22.83 -19.78 18.84
CA ASN A 584 23.02 -18.49 19.50
C ASN A 584 21.78 -17.61 19.28
N THR A 585 21.41 -16.86 20.31
CA THR A 585 20.30 -15.89 20.23
C THR A 585 20.84 -14.48 20.34
N TYR A 586 20.43 -13.65 19.40
CA TYR A 586 20.71 -12.22 19.34
C TYR A 586 19.41 -11.45 19.63
N SER A 587 19.52 -10.25 20.19
CA SER A 587 18.36 -9.43 20.52
C SER A 587 18.61 -7.97 20.18
N ALA A 588 17.64 -7.36 19.52
CA ALA A 588 17.60 -5.93 19.27
C ALA A 588 16.31 -5.33 19.83
N PHE A 589 16.35 -4.05 20.17
CA PHE A 589 15.32 -3.37 20.95
C PHE A 589 14.98 -2.03 20.31
N ALA A 590 13.69 -1.72 20.22
CA ALA A 590 13.20 -0.39 19.88
C ALA A 590 12.24 0.08 20.96
N SER A 591 12.43 1.30 21.47
CA SER A 591 11.48 1.93 22.37
C SER A 591 10.37 2.60 21.55
N VAL A 592 9.13 2.14 21.74
CA VAL A 592 7.96 2.70 21.06
C VAL A 592 7.16 3.54 22.04
N ASN A 593 7.03 4.83 21.72
CA ASN A 593 6.19 5.76 22.46
C ASN A 593 4.85 5.91 21.74
N VAL A 594 3.78 5.42 22.36
CA VAL A 594 2.42 5.53 21.84
C VAL A 594 1.78 6.77 22.43
N LEU A 595 1.43 7.72 21.57
CA LEU A 595 0.73 8.95 21.91
C LEU A 595 -0.75 8.84 21.53
N ASP A 596 -1.58 9.69 22.14
CA ASP A 596 -2.94 9.87 21.64
C ASP A 596 -2.86 10.51 20.25
N PHE A 597 -3.73 10.08 19.33
CA PHE A 597 -3.82 10.77 18.05
C PHE A 597 -4.36 12.18 18.31
N PRO A 598 -3.70 13.24 17.80
CA PRO A 598 -4.08 14.61 18.13
C PRO A 598 -5.52 14.90 17.70
N THR A 599 -6.24 15.60 18.57
CA THR A 599 -7.54 16.19 18.22
C THR A 599 -7.36 17.31 17.20
N LEU A 600 -8.46 17.72 16.54
CA LEU A 600 -8.44 18.85 15.59
C LEU A 600 -7.90 20.14 16.25
N ASP A 601 -8.24 20.36 17.52
CA ASP A 601 -7.76 21.53 18.26
C ASP A 601 -6.26 21.45 18.52
N GLU A 602 -5.75 20.29 18.95
CA GLU A 602 -4.32 20.08 19.21
C GLU A 602 -3.48 20.17 17.93
N ALA A 603 -4.02 19.70 16.80
CA ALA A 603 -3.33 19.75 15.51
C ALA A 603 -3.33 21.13 14.84
N LEU A 604 -4.26 22.02 15.20
CA LEU A 604 -4.38 23.34 14.58
C LEU A 604 -3.82 24.47 15.43
N ASN A 605 -3.82 24.33 16.75
CA ASN A 605 -3.23 25.33 17.63
C ASN A 605 -1.70 25.30 17.53
N VAL A 606 -1.07 26.45 17.75
CA VAL A 606 0.32 26.46 18.23
C VAL A 606 0.45 25.66 19.53
N PRO A 607 1.63 25.12 19.87
CA PRO A 607 1.83 24.46 21.16
C PRO A 607 1.35 25.32 22.34
N GLY A 608 0.42 24.78 23.14
CA GLY A 608 -0.19 25.49 24.28
C GLY A 608 -1.35 26.44 23.96
N GLY A 609 -1.73 26.58 22.68
CA GLY A 609 -2.90 27.33 22.26
C GLY A 609 -4.21 26.71 22.75
N THR A 610 -5.23 27.55 22.96
CA THR A 610 -6.51 27.11 23.55
C THR A 610 -7.70 27.28 22.60
N LEU A 611 -7.46 27.53 21.32
CA LEU A 611 -8.53 27.77 20.35
C LEU A 611 -9.30 26.48 20.07
N HIS A 612 -10.61 26.60 20.06
CA HIS A 612 -11.50 25.51 19.64
C HIS A 612 -11.89 25.70 18.18
N PHE A 613 -11.78 24.63 17.39
CA PHE A 613 -12.10 24.60 15.98
C PHE A 613 -13.34 23.75 15.72
N THR A 614 -14.13 24.20 14.76
CA THR A 614 -15.28 23.47 14.25
C THR A 614 -15.16 23.38 12.74
N THR A 615 -15.57 22.26 12.18
CA THR A 615 -15.47 22.03 10.74
C THR A 615 -16.84 21.81 10.09
N SER A 616 -16.91 21.97 8.77
CA SER A 616 -18.11 21.71 7.97
C SER A 616 -18.55 20.25 8.09
N SER A 617 -19.86 20.03 8.19
CA SER A 617 -20.43 18.68 8.35
C SER A 617 -20.40 17.82 7.09
N GLY A 618 -20.25 18.43 5.91
CA GLY A 618 -20.19 17.71 4.62
C GLY A 618 -18.79 17.17 4.31
N TYR A 619 -17.80 18.04 4.46
CA TYR A 619 -16.38 17.73 4.26
C TYR A 619 -15.60 18.25 5.47
N PRO A 620 -15.57 17.51 6.58
CA PRO A 620 -14.87 17.92 7.78
C PRO A 620 -13.35 17.95 7.54
N TRP A 621 -12.62 18.87 8.16
CA TRP A 621 -11.16 18.84 8.14
C TRP A 621 -10.67 17.71 9.04
N GLU A 622 -9.67 16.97 8.58
CA GLU A 622 -9.10 15.82 9.28
C GLU A 622 -7.67 16.10 9.71
N VAL A 623 -7.25 15.43 10.78
CA VAL A 623 -5.89 15.56 11.33
C VAL A 623 -4.96 14.58 10.64
N ASN A 624 -3.79 15.07 10.25
CA ASN A 624 -2.72 14.28 9.68
C ASN A 624 -1.40 14.59 10.39
N ILE A 625 -0.46 13.64 10.30
CA ILE A 625 0.87 13.76 10.92
C ILE A 625 1.90 13.37 9.86
N ASP A 626 2.84 14.26 9.58
CA ASP A 626 3.89 13.96 8.60
C ASP A 626 5.04 13.11 9.20
N SER A 627 5.98 12.72 8.34
CA SER A 627 7.16 11.94 8.71
C SER A 627 8.08 12.60 9.77
N SER A 628 7.94 13.92 10.00
CA SER A 628 8.68 14.64 11.04
C SER A 628 7.96 14.66 12.39
N GLY A 629 6.72 14.15 12.45
CA GLY A 629 5.85 14.17 13.63
C GLY A 629 5.02 15.44 13.76
N ARG A 630 5.00 16.31 12.74
CA ARG A 630 4.19 17.53 12.73
C ARG A 630 2.73 17.16 12.49
N ALA A 631 1.87 17.47 13.45
CA ALA A 631 0.41 17.39 13.28
C ALA A 631 -0.10 18.64 12.57
N TYR A 632 -1.05 18.46 11.66
CA TYR A 632 -1.76 19.54 10.96
C TYR A 632 -3.15 19.05 10.57
N ALA A 633 -4.01 19.94 10.08
CA ALA A 633 -5.28 19.52 9.51
C ALA A 633 -5.38 19.87 8.02
N ASN A 634 -6.09 19.03 7.27
CA ASN A 634 -6.37 19.20 5.85
C ASN A 634 -7.86 19.09 5.53
N SER A 635 -8.27 19.74 4.45
CA SER A 635 -9.63 19.61 3.90
C SER A 635 -9.87 18.22 3.30
N THR A 636 -11.09 17.70 3.41
CA THR A 636 -11.47 16.36 2.90
C THR A 636 -12.31 16.37 1.62
N ASN A 637 -12.57 17.54 1.04
CA ASN A 637 -13.32 17.65 -0.21
C ASN A 637 -12.47 17.40 -1.47
N VAL A 638 -11.39 16.63 -1.31
CA VAL A 638 -10.59 16.11 -2.42
C VAL A 638 -11.49 15.36 -3.40
N GLY A 639 -11.39 15.69 -4.68
CA GLY A 639 -12.22 15.08 -5.73
C GLY A 639 -13.70 15.50 -5.75
N ALA A 640 -14.16 16.37 -4.84
CA ALA A 640 -15.53 16.84 -4.81
C ALA A 640 -15.68 18.19 -5.53
N ASP A 641 -16.08 18.20 -6.81
CA ASP A 641 -16.24 19.45 -7.58
C ASP A 641 -17.31 20.38 -7.00
N SER A 642 -17.17 21.70 -7.21
CA SER A 642 -18.11 22.73 -6.76
C SER A 642 -18.45 22.63 -5.26
N SER A 643 -17.48 22.20 -4.46
CA SER A 643 -17.64 21.98 -3.03
C SER A 643 -16.81 22.96 -2.21
N SER A 644 -17.11 22.99 -0.92
CA SER A 644 -16.26 23.65 0.06
C SER A 644 -16.09 22.80 1.31
N SER A 645 -14.85 22.75 1.79
CA SER A 645 -14.50 22.20 3.10
C SER A 645 -13.92 23.32 3.93
N SER A 646 -14.48 23.54 5.12
CA SER A 646 -14.08 24.67 5.95
C SER A 646 -13.84 24.27 7.40
N VAL A 647 -12.89 24.96 8.02
CA VAL A 647 -12.65 24.94 9.46
C VAL A 647 -12.69 26.37 9.99
N GLN A 648 -13.25 26.55 11.17
CA GLN A 648 -13.43 27.88 11.76
C GLN A 648 -13.28 27.88 13.28
N THR A 649 -12.91 29.05 13.80
CA THR A 649 -12.88 29.37 15.24
C THR A 649 -13.49 30.74 15.50
N THR A 650 -13.94 31.00 16.73
CA THR A 650 -14.52 32.29 17.14
C THR A 650 -13.85 32.79 18.42
N ILE A 651 -13.34 34.03 18.36
CA ILE A 651 -12.50 34.62 19.41
C ILE A 651 -13.02 36.03 19.74
N GLN A 652 -12.92 36.43 21.01
CA GLN A 652 -13.10 37.84 21.40
C GLN A 652 -11.76 38.56 21.32
N MET A 653 -11.66 39.59 20.48
CA MET A 653 -10.43 40.37 20.29
C MET A 653 -10.65 41.85 20.64
N GLN A 654 -9.62 42.49 21.19
CA GLN A 654 -9.43 43.92 21.34
C GLN A 654 -8.83 44.52 20.06
N ALA A 655 -9.06 45.82 19.85
CA ALA A 655 -8.43 46.53 18.75
C ALA A 655 -6.89 46.44 18.85
N GLY A 656 -6.24 45.98 17.79
CA GLY A 656 -4.78 45.82 17.71
C GLY A 656 -4.25 44.42 18.02
N GLU A 657 -5.06 43.51 18.56
CA GLU A 657 -4.66 42.11 18.73
C GLU A 657 -4.63 41.36 17.39
N THR A 658 -3.84 40.29 17.32
CA THR A 658 -3.57 39.56 16.09
C THR A 658 -3.91 38.08 16.19
N ILE A 659 -4.40 37.49 15.09
CA ILE A 659 -4.37 36.04 14.87
C ILE A 659 -3.30 35.72 13.84
N SER A 660 -2.45 34.74 14.11
CA SER A 660 -1.43 34.22 13.20
C SER A 660 -1.69 32.74 12.93
N PHE A 661 -1.38 32.27 11.73
CA PHE A 661 -1.55 30.87 11.33
C PHE A 661 -0.62 30.52 10.17
N GLU A 662 -0.34 29.23 9.98
CA GLU A 662 0.31 28.72 8.79
C GLU A 662 -0.70 27.96 7.92
N TRP A 663 -0.67 28.22 6.62
CA TRP A 663 -1.51 27.52 5.66
C TRP A 663 -0.70 27.04 4.46
N SER A 664 -1.16 25.98 3.82
CA SER A 664 -0.56 25.40 2.62
C SER A 664 -1.68 24.99 1.67
N VAL A 665 -1.38 24.86 0.39
CA VAL A 665 -2.33 24.31 -0.60
C VAL A 665 -1.57 23.53 -1.66
N SER A 666 -2.13 22.40 -2.04
CA SER A 666 -1.72 21.63 -3.21
C SER A 666 -2.98 21.45 -4.05
N SER A 667 -3.17 22.32 -5.05
CA SER A 667 -4.40 22.44 -5.84
C SER A 667 -4.12 22.88 -7.28
N GLU A 668 -5.16 23.04 -8.10
CA GLU A 668 -5.03 23.66 -9.40
C GLU A 668 -4.64 25.15 -9.30
N SER A 669 -3.60 25.55 -10.03
CA SER A 669 -3.09 26.92 -10.00
C SER A 669 -4.10 27.93 -10.56
N GLY A 670 -4.68 28.75 -9.69
CA GLY A 670 -5.55 29.86 -10.05
C GLY A 670 -7.05 29.58 -9.92
N TYR A 671 -7.44 28.35 -9.57
CA TYR A 671 -8.83 27.89 -9.56
C TYR A 671 -9.24 27.47 -8.15
N ASP A 672 -8.98 26.21 -7.79
CA ASP A 672 -9.22 25.66 -6.46
C ASP A 672 -8.37 26.38 -5.43
N LYS A 673 -9.03 27.04 -4.48
CA LYS A 673 -8.40 28.02 -3.60
C LYS A 673 -8.65 27.71 -2.15
N LEU A 674 -7.58 27.75 -1.36
CA LEU A 674 -7.70 27.95 0.07
C LEU A 674 -7.90 29.45 0.33
N LYS A 675 -9.06 29.77 0.91
CA LYS A 675 -9.52 31.13 1.17
C LYS A 675 -9.66 31.37 2.66
N PHE A 676 -9.38 32.61 3.08
CA PHE A 676 -9.48 33.04 4.46
C PHE A 676 -10.60 34.08 4.63
N TYR A 677 -11.47 33.88 5.61
CA TYR A 677 -12.62 34.74 5.90
C TYR A 677 -12.55 35.27 7.33
N VAL A 678 -12.94 36.54 7.51
CA VAL A 678 -13.15 37.17 8.81
C VAL A 678 -14.59 37.67 8.87
N ASN A 679 -15.38 37.19 9.85
CA ASN A 679 -16.80 37.50 9.98
C ASN A 679 -17.59 37.29 8.67
N ASN A 680 -17.35 36.17 8.00
CA ASN A 680 -17.89 35.81 6.68
C ASN A 680 -17.49 36.75 5.52
N THR A 681 -16.55 37.66 5.74
CA THR A 681 -15.97 38.52 4.69
C THR A 681 -14.64 37.95 4.22
N GLU A 682 -14.55 37.62 2.94
CA GLU A 682 -13.32 37.10 2.31
C GLU A 682 -12.18 38.12 2.42
N GLN A 683 -11.01 37.66 2.84
CA GLN A 683 -9.79 38.45 2.87
C GLN A 683 -9.01 38.31 1.55
N SER A 684 -8.22 39.31 1.19
CA SER A 684 -7.33 39.20 0.04
C SER A 684 -6.14 38.28 0.36
N GLY A 685 -5.64 37.55 -0.64
CA GLY A 685 -4.42 36.73 -0.49
C GLY A 685 -4.65 35.22 -0.56
N ASN A 686 -5.80 34.76 -1.06
CA ASN A 686 -6.09 33.35 -1.31
C ASN A 686 -4.95 32.65 -2.06
N ILE A 687 -4.66 31.41 -1.68
CA ILE A 687 -3.62 30.58 -2.30
C ILE A 687 -4.25 29.47 -3.14
N SER A 688 -3.54 29.07 -4.20
CA SER A 688 -3.88 27.98 -5.12
C SER A 688 -2.61 27.50 -5.83
N GLY A 689 -2.61 26.31 -6.43
CA GLY A 689 -1.39 25.72 -7.00
C GLY A 689 -0.65 24.90 -5.95
N ASN A 690 0.69 24.87 -6.01
CA ASN A 690 1.51 24.22 -4.98
C ASN A 690 2.22 25.27 -4.13
N VAL A 691 1.70 25.56 -2.95
CA VAL A 691 2.22 26.55 -2.01
C VAL A 691 2.56 25.84 -0.70
N PRO A 692 3.84 25.81 -0.27
CA PRO A 692 4.22 25.21 1.01
C PRO A 692 3.68 26.03 2.18
N PHE A 693 3.72 25.46 3.39
CA PHE A 693 3.27 26.14 4.61
C PHE A 693 3.89 27.54 4.73
N THR A 694 2.99 28.53 4.78
CA THR A 694 3.34 29.95 4.80
C THR A 694 2.57 30.63 5.92
N ALA A 695 3.26 31.44 6.74
CA ALA A 695 2.64 32.17 7.83
C ALA A 695 1.83 33.39 7.34
N VAL A 696 0.68 33.62 7.97
CA VAL A 696 -0.21 34.76 7.74
C VAL A 696 -0.65 35.34 9.08
N THR A 697 -0.76 36.67 9.14
CA THR A 697 -1.23 37.39 10.34
C THR A 697 -2.37 38.36 9.98
N TYR A 698 -3.41 38.40 10.81
CA TYR A 698 -4.52 39.34 10.73
C TYR A 698 -4.64 40.15 12.03
N THR A 699 -4.77 41.47 11.94
CA THR A 699 -4.93 42.38 13.08
C THR A 699 -6.37 42.88 13.22
N ALA A 700 -6.96 42.76 14.41
CA ALA A 700 -8.32 43.22 14.69
C ALA A 700 -8.43 44.76 14.62
N PRO A 701 -9.26 45.33 13.73
CA PRO A 701 -9.40 46.78 13.59
C PRO A 701 -10.19 47.44 14.73
N SER A 702 -11.06 46.68 15.40
CA SER A 702 -11.86 47.16 16.54
C SER A 702 -12.12 46.05 17.55
N THR A 703 -12.42 46.41 18.79
CA THR A 703 -12.80 45.41 19.81
C THR A 703 -14.13 44.74 19.44
N GLY A 704 -14.19 43.41 19.51
CA GLY A 704 -15.41 42.64 19.26
C GLY A 704 -15.17 41.14 19.08
N SER A 705 -16.25 40.45 18.73
CA SER A 705 -16.21 39.03 18.37
C SER A 705 -15.77 38.86 16.92
N TYR A 706 -14.80 37.99 16.67
CA TYR A 706 -14.32 37.64 15.33
C TYR A 706 -14.50 36.15 15.08
N THR A 707 -15.07 35.80 13.93
CA THR A 707 -15.07 34.42 13.42
C THR A 707 -14.07 34.32 12.27
N PHE A 708 -13.09 33.45 12.44
CA PHE A 708 -12.06 33.15 11.45
C PHE A 708 -12.41 31.83 10.79
N LYS A 709 -12.47 31.80 9.46
CA LYS A 709 -12.78 30.59 8.69
C LYS A 709 -11.78 30.42 7.55
N TRP A 710 -11.18 29.25 7.49
CA TRP A 710 -10.39 28.78 6.36
C TRP A 710 -11.26 27.83 5.55
N SER A 711 -11.34 28.05 4.24
CA SER A 711 -12.25 27.35 3.34
C SER A 711 -11.48 26.95 2.10
N TYR A 712 -11.28 25.66 1.89
CA TYR A 712 -10.82 25.14 0.61
C TYR A 712 -12.02 25.03 -0.30
N GLU A 713 -12.06 25.88 -1.33
CA GLU A 713 -13.20 26.02 -2.23
C GLU A 713 -12.80 25.62 -3.63
N LYS A 714 -13.52 24.64 -4.15
CA LYS A 714 -13.29 24.09 -5.47
C LYS A 714 -14.18 24.75 -6.51
N ASP A 715 -13.67 24.82 -7.73
CA ASP A 715 -14.42 25.35 -8.87
C ASP A 715 -15.24 24.26 -9.58
N TYR A 716 -15.63 24.49 -10.84
CA TYR A 716 -16.58 23.65 -11.55
C TYR A 716 -15.97 22.37 -12.15
N SER A 717 -14.64 22.24 -12.28
CA SER A 717 -13.98 21.03 -12.81
C SER A 717 -12.45 21.13 -12.74
N VAL A 718 -11.79 19.96 -12.72
CA VAL A 718 -10.31 19.73 -12.80
C VAL A 718 -9.65 19.66 -11.43
N ASN A 719 -9.06 18.50 -11.12
CA ASN A 719 -8.29 18.28 -9.89
C ASN A 719 -6.80 18.22 -10.24
N SER A 720 -5.96 18.93 -9.49
CA SER A 720 -4.50 18.92 -9.67
C SER A 720 -3.81 19.04 -8.32
N GLY A 721 -2.64 18.39 -8.17
CA GLY A 721 -2.00 18.25 -6.86
C GLY A 721 -2.83 17.39 -5.91
N SER A 722 -2.61 17.53 -4.61
CA SER A 722 -3.34 16.77 -3.57
C SER A 722 -4.80 17.19 -3.44
N ASP A 723 -5.17 18.30 -4.09
CA ASP A 723 -6.49 18.93 -4.09
C ASP A 723 -7.01 19.19 -2.67
N MET A 724 -6.13 19.78 -1.85
CA MET A 724 -6.38 20.02 -0.43
C MET A 724 -5.79 21.36 0.01
N GLY A 725 -6.52 22.01 0.92
CA GLY A 725 -5.98 23.06 1.78
C GLY A 725 -5.52 22.48 3.11
N TYR A 726 -4.44 23.03 3.65
CA TYR A 726 -3.84 22.64 4.91
C TYR A 726 -3.74 23.84 5.85
N LEU A 727 -3.84 23.60 7.14
CA LEU A 727 -3.79 24.61 8.20
C LEU A 727 -3.06 24.03 9.40
N ASP A 728 -2.27 24.88 10.05
CA ASP A 728 -1.53 24.56 11.26
C ASP A 728 -1.11 25.87 11.99
N ASN A 729 -0.55 25.76 13.19
CA ASN A 729 0.10 26.83 13.93
C ASN A 729 -0.77 28.08 14.14
N VAL A 730 -2.07 27.90 14.39
CA VAL A 730 -3.00 28.98 14.67
C VAL A 730 -2.79 29.49 16.10
N SER A 731 -2.60 30.79 16.23
CA SER A 731 -2.36 31.50 17.50
C SER A 731 -3.06 32.84 17.52
N TYR A 732 -3.45 33.32 18.71
CA TYR A 732 -4.13 34.60 18.88
C TYR A 732 -3.52 35.39 20.05
N SER A 733 -3.03 36.61 19.82
CA SER A 733 -2.21 37.38 20.77
C SER A 733 -2.85 37.71 22.14
N GLY A 734 -4.14 37.41 22.34
CA GLY A 734 -4.84 37.55 23.62
C GLY A 734 -5.20 36.22 24.29
N ASP A 735 -4.74 35.08 23.77
CA ASP A 735 -4.87 33.78 24.43
C ASP A 735 -4.07 33.81 25.74
N PRO A 736 -4.64 33.37 26.89
CA PRO A 736 -3.87 33.16 28.11
C PRO A 736 -2.65 32.24 27.91
N GLY A 737 -2.64 31.45 26.83
CA GLY A 737 -1.57 30.56 26.41
C GLY A 737 -0.65 31.06 25.27
N VAL A 738 -0.81 32.27 24.74
CA VAL A 738 0.23 32.91 23.89
C VAL A 738 0.72 34.20 24.52
N GLY A 739 1.53 34.00 25.55
CA GLY A 739 2.55 34.95 26.02
C GLY A 739 3.91 34.26 26.17
N PHE A 740 4.13 33.15 25.45
CA PHE A 740 5.35 32.34 25.50
C PHE A 740 6.22 32.63 24.28
N LEU A 741 7.16 33.56 24.40
CA LEU A 741 8.32 33.55 23.52
C LEU A 741 9.26 32.48 24.07
N ALA A 742 9.50 31.41 23.30
CA ALA A 742 10.52 30.42 23.64
C ALA A 742 11.86 31.16 23.81
N GLY A 743 12.46 31.06 24.99
CA GLY A 743 13.65 31.81 25.37
C GLY A 743 13.43 33.11 26.14
N ASP A 744 12.20 33.62 26.31
CA ASP A 744 11.87 34.79 27.18
C ASP A 744 11.57 34.29 28.60
N VAL A 745 12.63 33.96 29.33
CA VAL A 745 12.58 33.31 30.65
C VAL A 745 12.25 34.31 31.76
N ASP A 746 12.64 35.58 31.62
CA ASP A 746 12.32 36.61 32.61
C ASP A 746 10.96 37.30 32.38
N MET A 747 10.29 36.97 31.27
CA MET A 747 8.92 37.34 30.92
C MET A 747 8.73 38.84 30.69
N ASP A 748 9.79 39.53 30.28
CA ASP A 748 9.72 40.96 30.00
C ASP A 748 9.19 41.27 28.58
N GLY A 749 9.01 40.22 27.77
CA GLY A 749 8.43 40.27 26.43
C GLY A 749 9.46 40.37 25.30
N ASP A 750 10.76 40.40 25.60
CA ASP A 750 11.86 40.36 24.65
C ASP A 750 12.76 39.13 24.92
N VAL A 751 13.26 38.45 23.87
CA VAL A 751 14.24 37.36 24.05
C VAL A 751 15.65 37.93 23.95
N ASP A 752 16.33 38.10 25.08
CA ASP A 752 17.64 38.74 25.13
C ASP A 752 18.68 38.03 26.02
N SER A 753 19.82 38.71 26.25
CA SER A 753 20.92 38.14 27.05
C SER A 753 20.60 37.95 28.54
N ALA A 754 19.57 38.63 29.06
CA ALA A 754 19.07 38.51 30.41
C ALA A 754 18.42 37.14 30.64
N ASP A 755 17.67 36.64 29.65
CA ASP A 755 17.07 35.31 29.68
C ASP A 755 18.11 34.19 29.68
N ALA A 756 19.06 34.27 28.74
CA ALA A 756 20.17 33.31 28.66
C ALA A 756 20.98 33.27 29.97
N LEU A 757 21.12 34.43 30.63
CA LEU A 757 21.77 34.51 31.93
C LEU A 757 20.95 33.85 33.04
N MET A 758 19.62 33.93 32.97
CA MET A 758 18.69 33.28 33.89
C MET A 758 18.73 31.76 33.75
N ILE A 759 18.75 31.25 32.51
CA ILE A 759 18.95 29.83 32.18
C ILE A 759 20.29 29.31 32.73
N LEU A 760 21.39 30.03 32.50
CA LEU A 760 22.71 29.66 33.02
C LEU A 760 22.74 29.60 34.55
N ARG A 761 22.11 30.56 35.22
CA ARG A 761 22.04 30.59 36.70
C ARG A 761 21.24 29.41 37.24
N TYR A 762 20.17 29.02 36.55
CA TYR A 762 19.38 27.84 36.89
C TYR A 762 20.17 26.55 36.66
N ALA A 763 20.79 26.37 35.49
CA ALA A 763 21.64 25.22 35.17
C ALA A 763 22.83 25.07 36.13
N MET A 764 23.33 26.17 36.71
CA MET A 764 24.35 26.18 37.75
C MET A 764 23.81 25.94 39.18
N GLY A 765 22.49 25.81 39.35
CA GLY A 765 21.83 25.62 40.65
C GLY A 765 21.87 26.84 41.57
N VAL A 766 22.09 28.05 41.02
CA VAL A 766 22.23 29.30 41.78
C VAL A 766 20.86 29.95 42.02
N ILE A 767 19.89 29.68 41.15
CA ILE A 767 18.50 30.12 41.26
C ILE A 767 17.56 28.96 40.98
N SER A 768 16.28 29.12 41.31
CA SER A 768 15.20 28.23 40.92
C SER A 768 14.26 28.99 39.99
N LEU A 769 13.81 28.33 38.93
CA LEU A 769 12.81 28.84 37.99
C LEU A 769 11.43 28.32 38.38
N THR A 770 10.38 29.07 38.02
CA THR A 770 9.00 28.56 38.11
C THR A 770 8.75 27.53 37.00
N ASP A 771 7.69 26.73 37.11
CA ASP A 771 7.33 25.74 36.08
C ASP A 771 7.15 26.41 34.71
N GLU A 772 6.60 27.62 34.68
CA GLU A 772 6.45 28.43 33.47
C GLU A 772 7.80 28.90 32.91
N GLN A 773 8.75 29.29 33.76
CA GLN A 773 10.10 29.68 33.32
C GLN A 773 10.94 28.49 32.86
N ILE A 774 10.69 27.29 33.40
CA ILE A 774 11.31 26.04 32.94
C ILE A 774 10.84 25.72 31.52
N LEU A 775 9.53 25.86 31.26
CA LEU A 775 8.94 25.67 29.93
C LEU A 775 9.52 26.63 28.88
N ARG A 776 9.83 27.88 29.25
CA ARG A 776 10.42 28.87 28.33
C ARG A 776 11.94 28.73 28.18
N ALA A 777 12.59 28.15 29.19
CA ALA A 777 14.03 27.94 29.21
C ALA A 777 14.46 26.74 28.37
N GLU A 778 13.55 25.82 28.08
CA GLU A 778 13.78 24.65 27.23
C GLU A 778 13.53 25.07 25.78
N VAL A 779 14.61 25.26 25.02
CA VAL A 779 14.53 25.82 23.67
C VAL A 779 15.16 24.94 22.61
N ASP A 780 15.85 23.87 23.01
CA ASP A 780 16.42 22.89 22.08
C ASP A 780 15.68 21.54 22.03
N GLY A 781 14.61 21.37 22.81
CA GLY A 781 13.66 20.26 22.71
C GLY A 781 14.16 18.92 23.27
N ASP A 782 15.27 18.91 24.03
CA ASP A 782 15.88 17.73 24.63
C ASP A 782 15.27 17.31 25.99
N GLY A 783 14.41 18.17 26.55
CA GLY A 783 13.70 17.99 27.81
C GLY A 783 14.50 18.38 29.06
N ASN A 784 15.68 18.98 28.94
CA ASN A 784 16.55 19.39 30.05
C ASN A 784 17.02 20.83 29.92
N ILE A 785 16.99 21.60 31.01
CA ILE A 785 17.52 22.98 31.00
C ILE A 785 19.03 22.98 31.27
N THR A 786 19.81 23.31 30.25
CA THR A 786 21.28 23.29 30.30
C THR A 786 21.90 24.59 29.78
N SER A 787 23.24 24.63 29.71
CA SER A 787 23.92 25.74 29.05
C SER A 787 23.73 25.75 27.52
N ALA A 788 23.25 24.65 26.93
CA ALA A 788 22.94 24.58 25.50
C ALA A 788 21.74 25.47 25.16
N ASP A 789 20.68 25.41 25.97
CA ASP A 789 19.52 26.30 25.90
C ASP A 789 19.91 27.77 26.00
N ALA A 790 20.78 28.12 26.94
CA ALA A 790 21.26 29.49 27.08
C ALA A 790 22.03 29.99 25.84
N ILE A 791 22.78 29.11 25.18
CA ILE A 791 23.47 29.44 23.92
C ILE A 791 22.45 29.59 22.79
N TYR A 792 21.39 28.79 22.79
CA TYR A 792 20.31 28.86 21.82
C TYR A 792 19.55 30.18 21.94
N VAL A 793 19.18 30.59 23.16
CA VAL A 793 18.58 31.90 23.45
C VAL A 793 19.48 33.05 23.02
N LEU A 794 20.80 32.97 23.27
CA LEU A 794 21.74 33.98 22.76
C LEU A 794 21.81 34.06 21.24
N ARG A 795 21.59 32.96 20.53
CA ARG A 795 21.55 32.95 19.06
C ARG A 795 20.26 33.57 18.53
N ILE A 796 19.13 33.34 19.21
CA ILE A 796 17.84 34.01 18.95
C ILE A 796 18.01 35.52 19.17
N ALA A 797 18.54 35.94 20.31
CA ALA A 797 18.77 37.35 20.67
C ALA A 797 19.69 38.10 19.69
N LEU A 798 20.60 37.38 19.02
CA LEU A 798 21.51 37.92 18.01
C LEU A 798 20.94 37.88 16.58
N GLY A 799 19.72 37.35 16.39
CA GLY A 799 19.09 37.18 15.07
C GLY A 799 19.82 36.20 14.16
N ILE A 800 20.56 35.25 14.74
CA ILE A 800 21.36 34.26 14.00
C ILE A 800 20.48 33.08 13.57
N ILE A 801 19.44 32.79 14.36
CA ILE A 801 18.39 31.80 14.11
C ILE A 801 17.05 32.45 14.49
N GLY A 802 15.96 32.04 13.84
CA GLY A 802 14.63 32.64 13.98
C GLY A 802 13.57 31.63 14.36
#